data_AF-A0A7W9YEG4-F1
#
_entry.id   AF-A0A7W9YEG4-F1
#
_cell.length_a   1.000
_cell.length_b   1.000
_cell.length_c   1.000
_cell.angle_alpha   90.00
_cell.angle_beta   90.00
_cell.angle_gamma   90.00
#
_symmetry.space_group_name_H-M   'P 1'
#
loop_
_entity.id
_entity.type
_entity.pdbx_description
1 polymer ?
#
loop_
_entity_poly.entity_id
_entity_poly.type
_entity_poly.pdbx_seq_one_letter_code
_entity_poly.pdbx_strand_id
1 'polypeptide(L)'
;MDEQAMLTRDLVLRLCADPIDFDEEWLRSDGKITVPFTAPRDTSLIDTIVAAGRAMGVDHLLICRTRNEFAFEPVTDVPADTASIVAVIRGWGDEPTDLVVAVEDLSAAVLVTASELTVAAGPDDFLRPFVGRDLAGARTAFAEEARKDRDPRLLRAAQRYGCIDQGHATAARAPGPDLAERVAVRARRLRESADRTVAWMRALRGAWGWAMVAVLLAAALIVPGISASLPVLAGTLWLMAQFAWFARSRTVGFATLMRVVALGALMIWPAALAGRLLAGALGDVEAWVGPTYIAVLVEEPMKLLPLLLCRMVAGRRFRRLAAVDYLLLAAASGAGFHLAEQALRAATGGAGPAPVYGVLTLFPGWTELPGLGIQFSGHAVTTGLIGAALGLAIVGHRHYGARLWILPPLALWVAALEHMTFNAAIAGVDPTPVTAVLAALTGGGAATRWILLALLVAAVLLDHRLAGAAADTTPALPGEPPLAGLRRWARGRSVRIRVRVPGDIAPVFRRAAYSWALLPVTLVTALSAILHEFAVMLAAAARGPATLCTTWDFLRQRRAYAMGAARAGDRPWRRFPRREDLAASARSLRAALAPAPASLSVAAAASVLVALHPHVGSGYLGGEWAAVPESGGGFGYAVAVLGDAATWLGALSPVQQAWAWAAVAAFVSLLVSGWAVPRVHPTVGDVLRRPGHSITLLLGACAPGQTPYAITAVAGLALPRSTDRLLRG
;
A
#
# COMPACT_ATOMS: atom_id res chain seq x y z
N MET A 1 -38.91 -26.49 20.92
CA MET A 1 -37.59 -26.57 21.58
C MET A 1 -37.42 -25.21 22.19
N ASP A 2 -37.70 -25.08 23.50
CA ASP A 2 -37.70 -23.78 24.17
C ASP A 2 -36.32 -23.14 24.04
N GLU A 3 -36.25 -22.02 23.31
CA GLU A 3 -35.05 -21.19 23.21
C GLU A 3 -34.78 -20.64 24.61
N GLN A 4 -33.86 -21.27 25.33
CA GLN A 4 -33.47 -20.82 26.66
C GLN A 4 -32.95 -19.38 26.54
N ALA A 5 -33.69 -18.43 27.11
CA ALA A 5 -33.36 -17.01 27.03
C ALA A 5 -31.93 -16.78 27.54
N MET A 6 -31.11 -16.09 26.74
CA MET A 6 -29.73 -15.76 27.12
C MET A 6 -29.76 -14.95 28.42
N LEU A 7 -29.02 -15.42 29.43
CA LEU A 7 -28.96 -14.73 30.72
C LEU A 7 -27.94 -13.59 30.67
N THR A 8 -28.15 -12.59 31.51
CA THR A 8 -27.25 -11.44 31.68
C THR A 8 -25.82 -11.90 31.96
N ARG A 9 -25.65 -12.91 32.82
CA ARG A 9 -24.35 -13.54 33.08
C ARG A 9 -23.64 -13.99 31.80
N ASP A 10 -24.35 -14.61 30.86
CA ASP A 10 -23.74 -15.16 29.65
C ASP A 10 -23.24 -14.06 28.72
N LEU A 11 -24.00 -12.96 28.61
CA LEU A 11 -23.59 -11.81 27.80
C LEU A 11 -22.44 -11.05 28.46
N VAL A 12 -22.54 -10.78 29.77
CA VAL A 12 -21.50 -10.07 30.54
C VAL A 12 -20.19 -10.84 30.51
N LEU A 13 -20.18 -12.17 30.71
CA LEU A 13 -18.96 -12.98 30.65
C LEU A 13 -18.30 -13.02 29.25
N ARG A 14 -19.06 -12.74 28.18
CA ARG A 14 -18.54 -12.67 26.81
C ARG A 14 -17.94 -11.31 26.46
N LEU A 15 -18.34 -10.24 27.15
CA LEU A 15 -18.01 -8.86 26.81
C LEU A 15 -17.13 -8.17 27.84
N CYS A 16 -17.33 -8.46 29.12
CA CYS A 16 -16.82 -7.68 30.24
C CYS A 16 -15.88 -8.50 31.12
N ALA A 17 -14.81 -7.86 31.58
CA ALA A 17 -13.94 -8.40 32.64
C ALA A 17 -14.51 -8.10 34.02
N ASP A 18 -15.04 -6.89 34.20
CA ASP A 18 -15.70 -6.38 35.41
C ASP A 18 -16.98 -5.62 35.01
N PRO A 19 -17.90 -5.27 35.94
CA PRO A 19 -19.13 -4.54 35.60
C PRO A 19 -18.93 -3.21 34.88
N ILE A 20 -17.73 -2.63 34.95
CA ILE A 20 -17.36 -1.33 34.38
C ILE A 20 -16.20 -1.41 33.38
N ASP A 21 -15.68 -2.61 33.07
CA ASP A 21 -14.55 -2.78 32.15
C ASP A 21 -14.80 -3.91 31.14
N PHE A 22 -14.49 -3.65 29.86
CA PHE A 22 -14.52 -4.69 28.84
C PHE A 22 -13.42 -5.74 29.02
N ASP A 23 -13.73 -6.97 28.59
CA ASP A 23 -12.78 -8.07 28.54
C ASP A 23 -11.74 -7.86 27.44
N GLU A 24 -10.47 -8.13 27.78
CA GLU A 24 -9.36 -7.86 26.89
C GLU A 24 -9.28 -8.86 25.73
N GLU A 25 -9.71 -10.11 25.93
CA GLU A 25 -9.79 -11.10 24.87
C GLU A 25 -10.89 -10.74 23.86
N TRP A 26 -12.05 -10.29 24.35
CA TRP A 26 -13.11 -9.79 23.49
C TRP A 26 -12.69 -8.56 22.69
N LEU A 27 -11.98 -7.60 23.31
CA LEU A 27 -11.45 -6.43 22.60
C LEU A 27 -10.44 -6.81 21.51
N ARG A 28 -9.54 -7.76 21.80
CA ARG A 28 -8.56 -8.27 20.83
C ARG A 28 -9.22 -9.06 19.71
N SER A 29 -10.35 -9.73 19.98
CA SER A 29 -11.10 -10.45 18.95
C SER A 29 -11.63 -9.48 17.88
N ASP A 30 -11.32 -9.74 16.61
CA ASP A 30 -11.60 -8.85 15.47
C ASP A 30 -10.93 -7.45 15.50
N GLY A 31 -10.03 -7.18 16.45
CA GLY A 31 -9.29 -5.92 16.54
C GLY A 31 -10.20 -4.71 16.78
N LYS A 32 -11.07 -4.78 17.78
CA LYS A 32 -12.05 -3.73 18.09
C LYS A 32 -11.32 -2.47 18.56
N ILE A 33 -11.79 -1.33 18.07
CA ILE A 33 -11.33 -0.04 18.57
C ILE A 33 -12.11 0.27 19.83
N THR A 34 -11.42 0.77 20.86
CA THR A 34 -12.06 1.23 22.09
C THR A 34 -11.83 2.72 22.28
N VAL A 35 -12.90 3.44 22.61
CA VAL A 35 -12.86 4.86 22.94
C VAL A 35 -13.67 5.11 24.22
N PRO A 36 -13.01 5.39 25.35
CA PRO A 36 -13.67 5.94 26.52
C PRO A 36 -13.98 7.43 26.33
N PHE A 37 -15.09 7.90 26.89
CA PHE A 37 -15.52 9.30 26.89
C PHE A 37 -16.43 9.57 28.10
N THR A 38 -16.59 10.84 28.45
CA THR A 38 -17.55 11.31 29.46
C THR A 38 -18.85 11.75 28.78
N ALA A 39 -20.00 11.33 29.31
CA ALA A 39 -21.30 11.72 28.79
C ALA A 39 -22.36 11.77 29.92
N PRO A 40 -23.26 12.77 29.91
CA PRO A 40 -24.39 12.79 30.82
C PRO A 40 -25.33 11.62 30.51
N ARG A 41 -25.95 11.06 31.55
CA ARG A 41 -26.87 9.92 31.45
C ARG A 41 -28.29 10.39 31.13
N ASP A 42 -28.46 10.95 29.94
CA ASP A 42 -29.74 11.46 29.47
C ASP A 42 -30.20 10.74 28.19
N THR A 43 -31.33 11.17 27.65
CA THR A 43 -31.87 10.64 26.39
C THR A 43 -30.94 10.89 25.20
N SER A 44 -30.05 11.88 25.26
CA SER A 44 -29.11 12.17 24.17
C SER A 44 -28.05 11.07 24.04
N LEU A 45 -27.60 10.49 25.17
CA LEU A 45 -26.72 9.33 25.15
C LEU A 45 -27.43 8.13 24.50
N ILE A 46 -28.70 7.90 24.85
CA ILE A 46 -29.49 6.81 24.26
C ILE A 46 -29.72 7.02 22.76
N ASP A 47 -30.05 8.24 22.32
CA ASP A 47 -30.16 8.60 20.90
C ASP A 47 -28.85 8.30 20.15
N THR A 48 -27.72 8.54 20.79
CA THR A 48 -26.40 8.26 20.24
C THR A 48 -26.12 6.76 20.13
N ILE A 49 -26.52 5.96 21.14
CA ILE A 49 -26.44 4.50 21.10
C ILE A 49 -27.28 3.94 19.94
N VAL A 50 -28.50 4.46 19.76
CA VAL A 50 -29.39 4.11 18.66
C VAL A 50 -28.77 4.48 17.31
N ALA A 51 -28.19 5.68 17.20
CA ALA A 51 -27.49 6.11 15.99
C ALA A 51 -26.29 5.20 15.66
N ALA A 52 -25.57 4.71 16.67
CA ALA A 52 -24.49 3.74 16.52
C ALA A 52 -24.99 2.36 16.03
N GLY A 53 -26.11 1.86 16.57
CA GLY A 53 -26.77 0.66 16.05
C GLY A 53 -27.18 0.82 14.58
N ARG A 54 -27.83 1.93 14.23
CA ARG A 54 -28.21 2.23 12.84
C ARG A 54 -27.00 2.37 11.90
N ALA A 55 -25.87 2.89 12.39
CA ALA A 55 -24.62 2.95 11.64
C ALA A 55 -23.99 1.56 11.39
N MET A 56 -24.36 0.56 12.18
CA MET A 56 -24.02 -0.85 11.94
C MET A 56 -25.03 -1.57 11.03
N GLY A 57 -26.15 -0.92 10.71
CA GLY A 57 -27.22 -1.51 9.88
C GLY A 57 -27.98 -2.63 10.60
N VAL A 58 -28.07 -2.54 11.92
CA VAL A 58 -28.81 -3.49 12.77
C VAL A 58 -30.13 -2.88 13.21
N ASP A 59 -31.15 -3.72 13.28
CA ASP A 59 -32.53 -3.33 13.61
C ASP A 59 -32.83 -3.54 15.10
N HIS A 60 -32.02 -4.34 15.79
CA HIS A 60 -32.18 -4.76 17.17
C HIS A 60 -30.84 -4.65 17.93
N LEU A 61 -30.94 -4.48 19.24
CA LEU A 61 -29.83 -4.35 20.18
C LEU A 61 -30.09 -5.19 21.42
N LEU A 62 -29.03 -5.74 21.98
CA LEU A 62 -29.07 -6.49 23.23
C LEU A 62 -28.74 -5.55 24.39
N ILE A 63 -29.57 -5.53 25.42
CA ILE A 63 -29.37 -4.68 26.61
C ILE A 63 -29.51 -5.50 27.90
N CYS A 64 -28.58 -5.27 28.83
CA CYS A 64 -28.65 -5.84 30.19
C CYS A 64 -27.86 -4.99 31.20
N ARG A 65 -28.14 -5.22 32.49
CA ARG A 65 -27.36 -4.65 33.61
C ARG A 65 -26.07 -5.46 33.79
N THR A 66 -24.97 -4.85 34.22
CA THR A 66 -23.67 -5.55 34.28
C THR A 66 -23.25 -6.03 35.67
N ARG A 67 -23.96 -5.64 36.73
CA ARG A 67 -23.64 -6.06 38.11
C ARG A 67 -24.06 -7.51 38.37
N ASN A 68 -23.30 -8.18 39.24
CA ASN A 68 -23.50 -9.60 39.58
C ASN A 68 -24.88 -9.90 40.19
N GLU A 69 -25.48 -8.94 40.88
CA GLU A 69 -26.83 -9.08 41.45
C GLU A 69 -27.92 -9.30 40.39
N PHE A 70 -27.67 -8.88 39.14
CA PHE A 70 -28.58 -9.04 38.00
C PHE A 70 -28.19 -10.21 37.09
N ALA A 71 -27.25 -11.06 37.49
CA ALA A 71 -26.68 -12.11 36.64
C ALA A 71 -27.71 -13.11 36.06
N PHE A 72 -28.82 -13.33 36.77
CA PHE A 72 -29.87 -14.27 36.38
C PHE A 72 -31.05 -13.62 35.65
N GLU A 73 -30.97 -12.31 35.37
CA GLU A 73 -31.98 -11.63 34.57
C GLU A 73 -31.81 -11.96 33.09
N PRO A 74 -32.91 -12.06 32.32
CA PRO A 74 -32.82 -12.25 30.88
C PRO A 74 -32.21 -11.03 30.20
N VAL A 75 -31.36 -11.26 29.20
CA VAL A 75 -30.95 -10.20 28.27
C VAL A 75 -32.18 -9.76 27.49
N THR A 76 -32.42 -8.45 27.42
CA THR A 76 -33.53 -7.91 26.64
C THR A 76 -33.06 -7.62 25.22
N ASP A 77 -33.74 -8.19 24.24
CA ASP A 77 -33.64 -7.80 22.84
C ASP A 77 -34.65 -6.68 22.59
N VAL A 78 -34.15 -5.51 22.18
CA VAL A 78 -34.97 -4.33 21.89
C VAL A 78 -34.73 -3.84 20.46
N PRO A 79 -35.76 -3.32 19.78
CA PRO A 79 -35.55 -2.60 18.54
C PRO A 79 -34.60 -1.41 18.75
N ALA A 80 -33.83 -1.08 17.72
CA ALA A 80 -32.86 0.04 17.72
C ALA A 80 -33.59 1.40 17.62
N ASP A 81 -34.38 1.72 18.64
CA ASP A 81 -35.09 2.97 18.84
C ASP A 81 -35.00 3.44 20.29
N THR A 82 -35.05 4.76 20.48
CA THR A 82 -34.82 5.40 21.78
C THR A 82 -35.91 5.05 22.78
N ALA A 83 -37.17 4.93 22.34
CA ALA A 83 -38.29 4.70 23.23
C ALA A 83 -38.23 3.30 23.86
N SER A 84 -37.86 2.29 23.07
CA SER A 84 -37.68 0.91 23.55
C SER A 84 -36.57 0.80 24.59
N ILE A 85 -35.40 1.40 24.33
CA ILE A 85 -34.28 1.38 25.29
C ILE A 85 -34.66 2.13 26.58
N VAL A 86 -35.28 3.30 26.47
CA VAL A 86 -35.72 4.08 27.64
C VAL A 86 -36.78 3.32 28.44
N ALA A 87 -37.70 2.61 27.78
CA ALA A 87 -38.72 1.82 28.45
C ALA A 87 -38.10 0.69 29.28
N VAL A 88 -37.08 -0.01 28.74
CA VAL A 88 -36.33 -1.04 29.49
C VAL A 88 -35.62 -0.44 30.69
N ILE A 89 -34.88 0.67 30.50
CA ILE A 89 -34.13 1.31 31.58
C ILE A 89 -35.06 1.79 32.70
N ARG A 90 -36.21 2.41 32.36
CA ARG A 90 -37.22 2.82 33.34
C ARG A 90 -37.85 1.64 34.07
N GLY A 91 -37.94 0.48 33.41
CA GLY A 91 -38.42 -0.76 34.01
C GLY A 91 -37.52 -1.30 35.12
N TRP A 92 -36.25 -0.87 35.19
CA TRP A 92 -35.30 -1.29 36.23
C TRP A 92 -35.39 -0.47 37.52
N GLY A 93 -36.16 0.61 37.54
CA GLY A 93 -36.31 1.53 38.68
C GLY A 93 -35.45 2.79 38.59
N ASP A 94 -35.50 3.60 39.65
CA ASP A 94 -34.89 4.94 39.70
C ASP A 94 -33.40 4.91 40.11
N GLU A 95 -32.88 3.76 40.55
CA GLU A 95 -31.49 3.64 40.98
C GLU A 95 -30.52 3.62 39.77
N PRO A 96 -29.53 4.51 39.72
CA PRO A 96 -28.56 4.53 38.63
C PRO A 96 -27.69 3.26 38.63
N THR A 97 -27.87 2.40 37.62
CA THR A 97 -27.11 1.14 37.46
C THR A 97 -26.12 1.18 36.30
N ASP A 98 -25.21 0.22 36.26
CA ASP A 98 -24.26 -0.04 35.17
C ASP A 98 -24.94 -0.96 34.13
N LEU A 99 -24.86 -0.60 32.85
CA LEU A 99 -25.50 -1.36 31.77
C LEU A 99 -24.59 -1.47 30.54
N VAL A 100 -24.83 -2.52 29.76
CA VAL A 100 -24.20 -2.72 28.47
C VAL A 100 -25.26 -2.80 27.38
N VAL A 101 -24.99 -2.15 26.25
CA VAL A 101 -25.77 -2.30 25.01
C VAL A 101 -24.85 -2.87 23.94
N ALA A 102 -25.23 -4.00 23.34
CA ALA A 102 -24.41 -4.74 22.38
C ALA A 102 -25.15 -5.01 21.08
N VAL A 103 -24.38 -5.11 19.99
CA VAL A 103 -24.88 -5.64 18.72
C VAL A 103 -25.02 -7.16 18.84
N GLU A 104 -26.05 -7.75 18.22
CA GLU A 104 -26.40 -9.18 18.32
C GLU A 104 -25.23 -10.14 18.10
N ASP A 105 -24.36 -9.88 17.12
CA ASP A 105 -23.19 -10.72 16.81
C ASP A 105 -21.95 -10.43 17.69
N LEU A 106 -22.12 -9.58 18.71
CA LEU A 106 -21.09 -9.12 19.65
C LEU A 106 -19.90 -8.44 18.98
N SER A 107 -20.08 -7.90 17.76
CA SER A 107 -19.03 -7.16 17.04
C SER A 107 -18.78 -5.77 17.61
N ALA A 108 -19.74 -5.21 18.35
CA ALA A 108 -19.66 -3.91 19.00
C ALA A 108 -20.52 -3.86 20.26
N ALA A 109 -20.09 -3.06 21.24
CA ALA A 109 -20.83 -2.79 22.46
C ALA A 109 -20.48 -1.43 23.06
N VAL A 110 -21.38 -0.90 23.88
CA VAL A 110 -21.17 0.30 24.68
C VAL A 110 -21.52 0.00 26.13
N LEU A 111 -20.61 0.34 27.03
CA LEU A 111 -20.74 0.17 28.47
C LEU A 111 -21.00 1.53 29.09
N VAL A 112 -22.17 1.69 29.69
CA VAL A 112 -22.59 2.91 30.37
C VAL A 112 -22.51 2.66 31.87
N THR A 113 -21.60 3.36 32.55
CA THR A 113 -21.41 3.18 33.99
C THR A 113 -22.42 3.98 34.80
N ALA A 114 -22.44 3.73 36.11
CA ALA A 114 -23.25 4.48 37.05
C ALA A 114 -22.86 5.97 37.10
N SER A 115 -21.59 6.27 36.79
CA SER A 115 -21.02 7.61 36.62
C SER A 115 -21.09 8.13 35.17
N GLU A 116 -20.53 9.31 34.89
CA GLU A 116 -20.46 9.86 33.53
C GLU A 116 -19.50 9.11 32.58
N LEU A 117 -18.71 8.16 33.09
CA LEU A 117 -17.83 7.33 32.27
C LEU A 117 -18.66 6.41 31.36
N THR A 118 -18.40 6.50 30.06
CA THR A 118 -18.92 5.58 29.03
C THR A 118 -17.76 5.03 28.21
N VAL A 119 -17.82 3.75 27.86
CA VAL A 119 -16.80 3.09 27.03
C VAL A 119 -17.49 2.46 25.83
N ALA A 120 -17.15 2.90 24.63
CA ALA A 120 -17.63 2.28 23.39
C ALA A 120 -16.51 1.47 22.75
N ALA A 121 -16.83 0.24 22.33
CA ALA A 121 -15.92 -0.68 21.68
C ALA A 121 -16.54 -1.26 20.42
N GLY A 122 -15.80 -1.23 19.31
CA GLY A 122 -16.28 -1.75 18.05
C GLY A 122 -15.54 -1.16 16.85
N PRO A 123 -16.09 -1.34 15.65
CA PRO A 123 -15.53 -0.77 14.44
C PRO A 123 -15.85 0.73 14.29
N ASP A 124 -15.08 1.44 13.44
CA ASP A 124 -15.14 2.90 13.30
C ASP A 124 -16.54 3.49 13.10
N ASP A 125 -17.38 2.86 12.28
CA ASP A 125 -18.75 3.32 12.02
C ASP A 125 -19.65 3.27 13.25
N PHE A 126 -19.42 2.34 14.18
CA PHE A 126 -20.15 2.28 15.46
C PHE A 126 -19.68 3.39 16.41
N LEU A 127 -18.40 3.78 16.34
CA LEU A 127 -17.80 4.74 17.28
C LEU A 127 -18.02 6.20 16.89
N ARG A 128 -18.14 6.50 15.60
CA ARG A 128 -18.29 7.87 15.09
C ARG A 128 -19.48 8.64 15.68
N PRO A 129 -20.66 8.03 15.91
CA PRO A 129 -21.77 8.73 16.57
C PRO A 129 -21.42 9.25 17.97
N PHE A 130 -20.60 8.52 18.73
CA PHE A 130 -20.25 8.89 20.11
C PHE A 130 -19.24 10.05 20.18
N VAL A 131 -18.17 9.98 19.39
CA VAL A 131 -17.00 10.86 19.57
C VAL A 131 -16.59 11.62 18.31
N GLY A 132 -17.39 11.51 17.24
CA GLY A 132 -17.12 12.12 15.96
C GLY A 132 -16.05 11.41 15.13
N ARG A 133 -15.51 12.12 14.13
CA ARG A 133 -14.66 11.54 13.07
C ARG A 133 -13.24 11.22 13.51
N ASP A 134 -12.74 11.93 14.52
CA ASP A 134 -11.33 11.88 14.95
C ASP A 134 -11.20 11.05 16.24
N LEU A 135 -11.34 9.73 16.12
CA LEU A 135 -11.26 8.79 17.26
C LEU A 135 -9.96 8.95 18.05
N ALA A 136 -8.85 9.20 17.35
CA ALA A 136 -7.56 9.46 17.96
C ALA A 136 -7.57 10.77 18.76
N GLY A 137 -8.16 11.84 18.20
CA GLY A 137 -8.39 13.09 18.92
C GLY A 137 -9.24 12.90 20.17
N ALA A 138 -10.33 12.14 20.09
CA ALA A 138 -11.22 11.85 21.21
C ALA A 138 -10.50 11.17 22.38
N ARG A 139 -9.69 10.15 22.09
CA ARG A 139 -8.87 9.49 23.13
C ARG A 139 -7.85 10.41 23.78
N THR A 140 -7.30 11.36 23.01
CA THR A 140 -6.40 12.37 23.56
C THR A 140 -7.15 13.36 24.45
N ALA A 141 -8.34 13.81 24.04
CA ALA A 141 -9.18 14.68 24.85
C ALA A 141 -9.59 14.02 26.17
N PHE A 142 -10.03 12.75 26.13
CA PHE A 142 -10.35 11.98 27.33
C PHE A 142 -9.15 11.82 28.27
N ALA A 143 -7.95 11.58 27.72
CA ALA A 143 -6.72 11.51 28.52
C ALA A 143 -6.37 12.86 29.19
N GLU A 144 -6.63 13.98 28.52
CA GLU A 144 -6.41 15.33 29.07
C GLU A 144 -7.42 15.64 30.17
N GLU A 145 -8.69 15.31 29.96
CA GLU A 145 -9.77 15.43 30.95
C GLU A 145 -9.49 14.60 32.20
N ALA A 146 -9.19 13.31 32.05
CA ALA A 146 -8.85 12.42 33.15
C ALA A 146 -7.67 12.95 34.00
N ARG A 147 -6.68 13.58 33.37
CA ARG A 147 -5.54 14.21 34.07
C ARG A 147 -5.92 15.52 34.77
N LYS A 148 -6.79 16.31 34.15
CA LYS A 148 -7.23 17.61 34.67
C LYS A 148 -8.10 17.43 35.91
N ASP A 149 -9.06 16.52 35.84
CA ASP A 149 -10.05 16.31 36.90
C ASP A 149 -9.53 15.43 38.03
N ARG A 150 -8.45 14.66 37.76
CA ARG A 150 -7.81 13.72 38.69
C ARG A 150 -8.77 12.68 39.27
N ASP A 151 -9.88 12.40 38.59
CA ASP A 151 -10.79 11.32 38.97
C ASP A 151 -10.06 9.96 38.82
N PRO A 152 -9.92 9.17 39.91
CA PRO A 152 -9.29 7.87 39.86
C PRO A 152 -9.93 6.91 38.85
N ARG A 153 -11.26 7.00 38.63
CA ARG A 153 -11.99 6.15 37.68
C ARG A 153 -11.63 6.51 36.25
N LEU A 154 -11.64 7.80 35.90
CA LEU A 154 -11.25 8.27 34.57
C LEU A 154 -9.76 7.97 34.28
N LEU A 155 -8.88 8.14 35.27
CA LEU A 155 -7.47 7.79 35.14
C LEU A 155 -7.25 6.28 34.94
N ARG A 156 -7.96 5.44 35.69
CA ARG A 156 -7.93 3.97 35.52
C ARG A 156 -8.41 3.59 34.13
N ALA A 157 -9.54 4.13 33.67
CA ALA A 157 -10.08 3.87 32.33
C ALA A 157 -9.11 4.34 31.24
N ALA A 158 -8.53 5.54 31.37
CA ALA A 158 -7.56 6.07 30.43
C ALA A 158 -6.29 5.22 30.34
N GLN A 159 -5.86 4.59 31.44
CA GLN A 159 -4.74 3.63 31.45
C GLN A 159 -5.15 2.26 30.87
N ARG A 160 -6.31 1.73 31.25
CA ARG A 160 -6.85 0.43 30.81
C ARG A 160 -7.04 0.40 29.30
N TYR A 161 -7.63 1.46 28.73
CA TYR A 161 -7.89 1.57 27.29
C TYR A 161 -6.77 2.29 26.53
N GLY A 162 -5.57 2.44 27.11
CA GLY A 162 -4.38 2.94 26.42
C GLY A 162 -4.50 4.37 25.88
N CYS A 163 -5.25 5.24 26.55
CA CYS A 163 -5.29 6.67 26.27
C CYS A 163 -4.10 7.41 26.93
N ILE A 164 -3.60 6.87 28.04
CA ILE A 164 -2.40 7.34 28.75
C ILE A 164 -1.39 6.20 28.84
N ASP A 165 -0.11 6.49 28.59
CA ASP A 165 0.98 5.53 28.82
C ASP A 165 1.07 5.20 30.32
N GLN A 166 1.06 3.91 30.69
CA GLN A 166 1.15 3.49 32.09
C GLN A 166 2.49 3.93 32.70
N GLY A 167 2.43 4.78 33.72
CA GLY A 167 3.58 5.50 34.28
C GLY A 167 4.59 4.69 35.11
N HIS A 168 4.67 3.36 35.02
CA HIS A 168 5.54 2.56 35.90
C HIS A 168 6.47 1.55 35.18
N ALA A 169 7.77 1.80 35.32
CA ALA A 169 8.91 0.87 35.49
C ALA A 169 9.30 -0.19 34.43
N THR A 170 8.55 -0.44 33.36
CA THR A 170 9.04 -1.26 32.23
C THR A 170 8.60 -0.74 30.86
N ALA A 171 8.68 0.58 30.65
CA ALA A 171 8.66 1.13 29.31
C ALA A 171 9.91 0.63 28.57
N ALA A 172 9.84 -0.57 27.99
CA ALA A 172 10.87 -1.12 27.13
C ALA A 172 11.20 -0.03 26.11
N ARG A 173 12.40 0.53 26.24
CA ARG A 173 12.85 1.73 25.53
C ARG A 173 12.43 1.59 24.07
N ALA A 174 11.56 2.50 23.59
CA ALA A 174 11.04 2.40 22.24
C ALA A 174 12.22 2.21 21.26
N PRO A 175 12.12 1.29 20.28
CA PRO A 175 13.29 0.93 19.48
C PRO A 175 13.98 2.15 18.85
N GLY A 176 15.31 2.20 18.99
CA GLY A 176 16.14 3.26 18.39
C GLY A 176 16.04 3.31 16.86
N PRO A 177 16.41 4.46 16.23
CA PRO A 177 16.22 4.65 14.79
C PRO A 177 17.17 3.77 13.99
N ASP A 178 16.73 3.26 12.84
CA ASP A 178 17.62 2.62 11.87
C ASP A 178 18.37 3.65 10.99
N LEU A 179 19.26 3.17 10.11
CA LEU A 179 20.05 4.04 9.24
C LEU A 179 19.16 4.89 8.33
N ALA A 180 18.12 4.28 7.75
CA ALA A 180 17.17 4.96 6.89
C ALA A 180 16.42 6.09 7.64
N GLU A 181 15.99 5.85 8.88
CA GLU A 181 15.35 6.87 9.71
C GLU A 181 16.32 7.99 10.10
N ARG A 182 17.56 7.66 10.47
CA ARG A 182 18.60 8.68 10.78
C ARG A 182 18.86 9.60 9.60
N VAL A 183 18.98 9.03 8.39
CA VAL A 183 19.13 9.79 7.15
C VAL A 183 17.89 10.65 6.88
N ALA A 184 16.68 10.10 7.07
CA ALA A 184 15.44 10.84 6.86
C ALA A 184 15.28 12.03 7.83
N VAL A 185 15.65 11.86 9.11
CA VAL A 185 15.65 12.93 10.12
C VAL A 185 16.71 13.98 9.79
N ARG A 186 17.94 13.59 9.45
CA ARG A 186 19.00 14.52 9.05
C ARG A 186 18.59 15.32 7.82
N ALA A 187 18.02 14.67 6.81
CA ALA A 187 17.51 15.33 5.62
C ALA A 187 16.33 16.26 5.92
N ARG A 188 15.53 15.99 6.97
CA ARG A 188 14.46 16.89 7.43
C ARG A 188 15.05 18.12 8.13
N ARG A 189 15.97 17.93 9.08
CA ARG A 189 16.66 19.04 9.76
C ARG A 189 17.35 19.99 8.79
N LEU A 190 18.07 19.45 7.80
CA LEU A 190 18.70 20.26 6.75
C LEU A 190 17.69 21.10 5.96
N ARG A 191 16.48 20.58 5.77
CA ARG A 191 15.38 21.29 5.10
C ARG A 191 14.74 22.37 5.97
N GLU A 192 14.82 22.25 7.28
CA GLU A 192 14.28 23.23 8.23
C GLU A 192 15.33 24.31 8.57
N SER A 193 16.62 24.00 8.47
CA SER A 193 17.70 24.89 8.91
C SER A 193 18.45 25.61 7.78
N ALA A 194 18.30 25.20 6.52
CA ALA A 194 19.15 25.67 5.41
C ALA A 194 18.39 25.84 4.09
N ASP A 195 17.37 26.71 4.08
CA ASP A 195 16.47 26.92 2.94
C ASP A 195 17.19 27.23 1.62
N ARG A 196 18.17 28.15 1.64
CA ARG A 196 18.91 28.56 0.45
C ARG A 196 19.77 27.41 -0.12
N THR A 197 20.47 26.68 0.74
CA THR A 197 21.29 25.52 0.33
C THR A 197 20.43 24.42 -0.29
N VAL A 198 19.27 24.15 0.33
CA VAL A 198 18.33 23.15 -0.16
C VAL A 198 17.69 23.56 -1.48
N ALA A 199 17.36 24.84 -1.66
CA ALA A 199 16.87 25.38 -2.93
C ALA A 199 17.91 25.19 -4.05
N TRP A 200 19.18 25.55 -3.80
CA TRP A 200 20.28 25.33 -4.74
C TRP A 200 20.49 23.86 -5.08
N MET A 201 20.52 22.96 -4.09
CA MET A 201 20.65 21.53 -4.32
C MET A 201 19.50 20.97 -5.17
N ARG A 202 18.27 21.49 -5.01
CA ARG A 202 17.13 21.11 -5.84
C ARG A 202 17.32 21.60 -7.28
N ALA A 203 17.73 22.84 -7.47
CA ALA A 203 17.98 23.41 -8.79
C ALA A 203 19.09 22.64 -9.52
N LEU A 204 20.21 22.36 -8.84
CA LEU A 204 21.32 21.55 -9.36
C LEU A 204 20.86 20.16 -9.75
N ARG A 205 20.06 19.49 -8.90
CA ARG A 205 19.47 18.19 -9.21
C ARG A 205 18.58 18.25 -10.46
N GLY A 206 17.79 19.31 -10.62
CA GLY A 206 16.94 19.53 -11.78
C GLY A 206 17.74 19.74 -13.06
N ALA A 207 18.70 20.66 -13.03
CA ALA A 207 19.61 20.94 -14.14
C ALA A 207 20.42 19.71 -14.53
N TRP A 208 20.98 19.00 -13.55
CA TRP A 208 21.67 17.72 -13.76
C TRP A 208 20.75 16.68 -14.40
N GLY A 209 19.51 16.56 -13.92
CA GLY A 209 18.52 15.66 -14.51
C GLY A 209 18.30 15.93 -16.00
N TRP A 210 18.06 17.18 -16.39
CA TRP A 210 17.88 17.53 -17.80
C TRP A 210 19.15 17.35 -18.63
N ALA A 211 20.32 17.66 -18.07
CA ALA A 211 21.60 17.37 -18.71
C ALA A 211 21.74 15.86 -18.99
N MET A 212 21.37 15.00 -18.04
CA MET A 212 21.39 13.54 -18.25
C MET A 212 20.37 13.07 -19.28
N VAL A 213 19.19 13.71 -19.38
CA VAL A 213 18.26 13.45 -20.50
C VAL A 213 18.92 13.79 -21.83
N ALA A 214 19.55 14.96 -21.95
CA ALA A 214 20.24 15.37 -23.17
C ALA A 214 21.38 14.41 -23.54
N VAL A 215 22.18 13.99 -22.55
CA VAL A 215 23.24 12.98 -22.74
C VAL A 215 22.67 11.66 -23.26
N LEU A 216 21.58 11.18 -22.68
CA LEU A 216 20.94 9.93 -23.09
C LEU A 216 20.41 10.01 -24.54
N LEU A 217 19.77 11.12 -24.91
CA LEU A 217 19.28 11.35 -26.26
C LEU A 217 20.43 11.47 -27.27
N ALA A 218 21.49 12.21 -26.93
CA ALA A 218 22.67 12.32 -27.78
C ALA A 218 23.35 10.96 -27.98
N ALA A 219 23.51 10.17 -26.90
CA ALA A 219 24.05 8.82 -27.01
C ALA A 219 23.20 7.92 -27.93
N ALA A 220 21.87 8.05 -27.90
CA ALA A 220 20.96 7.31 -28.78
C ALA A 220 21.15 7.64 -30.27
N LEU A 221 21.67 8.83 -30.59
CA LEU A 221 21.98 9.27 -31.94
C LEU A 221 23.40 8.88 -32.38
N ILE A 222 24.34 8.83 -31.44
CA ILE A 222 25.78 8.64 -31.72
C ILE A 222 26.17 7.16 -31.70
N VAL A 223 25.59 6.38 -30.79
CA VAL A 223 25.97 4.99 -30.54
C VAL A 223 24.93 4.06 -31.17
N PRO A 224 25.33 3.21 -32.13
CA PRO A 224 24.45 2.23 -32.74
C PRO A 224 23.75 1.35 -31.69
N GLY A 225 22.43 1.19 -31.82
CA GLY A 225 21.62 0.31 -30.96
C GLY A 225 21.03 0.97 -29.71
N ILE A 226 21.60 2.05 -29.15
CA ILE A 226 21.07 2.67 -27.91
C ILE A 226 19.63 3.17 -28.09
N SER A 227 19.25 3.64 -29.29
CA SER A 227 17.88 4.07 -29.59
C SER A 227 16.85 2.95 -29.38
N ALA A 228 17.20 1.69 -29.64
CA ALA A 228 16.35 0.53 -29.42
C ALA A 228 16.12 0.20 -27.93
N SER A 229 16.98 0.69 -27.04
CA SER A 229 16.84 0.54 -25.59
C SER A 229 15.85 1.54 -24.97
N LEU A 230 15.53 2.66 -25.65
CA LEU A 230 14.64 3.70 -25.12
C LEU A 230 13.19 3.22 -24.89
N PRO A 231 12.56 2.43 -25.80
CA PRO A 231 11.26 1.82 -25.55
C PRO A 231 11.23 0.90 -24.34
N VAL A 232 12.30 0.12 -24.11
CA VAL A 232 12.43 -0.76 -22.93
C VAL A 232 12.42 0.06 -21.63
N LEU A 233 13.16 1.18 -21.61
CA LEU A 233 13.18 2.11 -20.50
C LEU A 233 11.80 2.73 -20.25
N ALA A 234 11.17 3.28 -21.29
CA ALA A 234 9.84 3.89 -21.17
C ALA A 234 8.77 2.88 -20.71
N GLY A 235 8.79 1.68 -21.29
CA GLY A 235 7.90 0.58 -20.93
C GLY A 235 8.08 0.11 -19.50
N THR A 236 9.32 0.03 -19.01
CA THR A 236 9.61 -0.32 -17.62
C THR A 236 9.13 0.77 -16.64
N LEU A 237 9.33 2.04 -16.97
CA LEU A 237 8.81 3.15 -16.17
C LEU A 237 7.27 3.13 -16.12
N TRP A 238 6.62 2.83 -17.24
CA TRP A 238 5.17 2.68 -17.31
C TRP A 238 4.67 1.51 -16.48
N LEU A 239 5.32 0.35 -16.54
CA LEU A 239 5.03 -0.80 -15.69
C LEU A 239 5.10 -0.44 -14.20
N MET A 240 6.15 0.26 -13.79
CA MET A 240 6.30 0.69 -12.39
C MET A 240 5.23 1.70 -11.98
N ALA A 241 4.82 2.59 -12.89
CA ALA A 241 3.70 3.50 -12.67
C ALA A 241 2.39 2.72 -12.46
N GLN A 242 2.12 1.68 -13.27
CA GLN A 242 0.94 0.82 -13.09
C GLN A 242 0.94 0.12 -11.73
N PHE A 243 2.05 -0.53 -11.34
CA PHE A 243 2.13 -1.16 -10.02
C PHE A 243 1.91 -0.15 -8.89
N ALA A 244 2.55 1.01 -8.95
CA ALA A 244 2.39 2.06 -7.95
C ALA A 244 0.97 2.67 -7.92
N TRP A 245 0.25 2.62 -9.04
CA TRP A 245 -1.14 3.06 -9.15
C TRP A 245 -2.11 2.06 -8.52
N PHE A 246 -2.00 0.78 -8.85
CA PHE A 246 -2.88 -0.27 -8.32
C PHE A 246 -2.61 -0.60 -6.85
N ALA A 247 -1.38 -0.45 -6.36
CA ALA A 247 -1.02 -0.66 -4.95
C ALA A 247 -1.50 0.51 -4.05
N ARG A 248 -2.81 0.66 -3.90
CA ARG A 248 -3.45 1.78 -3.19
C ARG A 248 -3.04 1.91 -1.73
N SER A 249 -2.75 0.79 -1.06
CA SER A 249 -2.29 0.75 0.34
C SER A 249 -0.80 1.01 0.53
N ARG A 250 -0.02 1.29 -0.54
CA ARG A 250 1.45 1.40 -0.46
C ARG A 250 1.93 2.45 0.55
N THR A 251 2.99 2.11 1.28
CA THR A 251 3.72 3.00 2.19
C THR A 251 5.08 3.42 1.63
N VAL A 252 5.61 2.68 0.64
CA VAL A 252 6.82 3.06 -0.08
C VAL A 252 6.53 4.17 -1.11
N GLY A 253 7.47 5.10 -1.24
CA GLY A 253 7.39 6.17 -2.23
C GLY A 253 7.95 5.72 -3.58
N PHE A 254 7.50 6.33 -4.68
CA PHE A 254 7.96 5.98 -6.03
C PHE A 254 9.49 6.12 -6.19
N ALA A 255 10.09 7.13 -5.56
CA ALA A 255 11.55 7.27 -5.50
C ALA A 255 12.28 6.09 -4.86
N THR A 256 11.65 5.37 -3.92
CA THR A 256 12.22 4.13 -3.38
C THR A 256 12.18 3.04 -4.43
N LEU A 257 11.09 2.92 -5.18
CA LEU A 257 10.95 1.93 -6.26
C LEU A 257 12.00 2.14 -7.35
N MET A 258 12.20 3.37 -7.84
CA MET A 258 13.19 3.63 -8.89
C MET A 258 14.64 3.37 -8.45
N ARG A 259 14.96 3.58 -7.17
CA ARG A 259 16.26 3.18 -6.61
C ARG A 259 16.42 1.66 -6.56
N VAL A 260 15.34 0.94 -6.26
CA VAL A 260 15.35 -0.52 -6.28
C VAL A 260 15.40 -1.06 -7.71
N VAL A 261 14.79 -0.38 -8.70
CA VAL A 261 15.01 -0.65 -10.13
C VAL A 261 16.50 -0.52 -10.48
N ALA A 262 17.16 0.57 -10.05
CA ALA A 262 18.60 0.72 -10.28
C ALA A 262 19.42 -0.40 -9.60
N LEU A 263 19.09 -0.79 -8.37
CA LEU A 263 19.75 -1.92 -7.68
C LEU A 263 19.49 -3.25 -8.38
N GLY A 264 18.27 -3.50 -8.86
CA GLY A 264 17.89 -4.70 -9.60
C GLY A 264 18.62 -4.80 -10.94
N ALA A 265 18.78 -3.68 -11.64
CA ALA A 265 19.59 -3.61 -12.86
C ALA A 265 21.03 -4.02 -12.59
N LEU A 266 21.63 -3.58 -11.48
CA LEU A 266 22.99 -3.98 -11.09
C LEU A 266 23.11 -5.48 -10.76
N MET A 267 22.03 -6.21 -10.55
CA MET A 267 22.08 -7.65 -10.22
C MET A 267 22.44 -8.53 -11.41
N ILE A 268 22.38 -8.05 -12.66
CA ILE A 268 22.78 -8.86 -13.83
C ILE A 268 24.28 -9.22 -13.78
N TRP A 269 25.15 -8.38 -13.22
CA TRP A 269 26.59 -8.65 -13.05
C TRP A 269 26.88 -9.80 -12.06
N PRO A 270 26.45 -9.74 -10.78
CA PRO A 270 26.65 -10.84 -9.85
C PRO A 270 25.90 -12.10 -10.28
N ALA A 271 24.73 -11.98 -10.93
CA ALA A 271 24.02 -13.14 -11.48
C ALA A 271 24.83 -13.83 -12.59
N ALA A 272 25.40 -13.06 -13.53
CA ALA A 272 26.27 -13.63 -14.56
C ALA A 272 27.53 -14.27 -13.97
N LEU A 273 28.17 -13.64 -12.98
CA LEU A 273 29.35 -14.21 -12.33
C LEU A 273 28.99 -15.53 -11.63
N ALA A 274 27.94 -15.56 -10.83
CA ALA A 274 27.47 -16.77 -10.15
C ALA A 274 27.08 -17.86 -11.16
N GLY A 275 26.43 -17.50 -12.27
CA GLY A 275 26.10 -18.42 -13.36
C GLY A 275 27.35 -19.05 -13.99
N ARG A 276 28.39 -18.26 -14.28
CA ARG A 276 29.67 -18.78 -14.81
C ARG A 276 30.37 -19.71 -13.82
N LEU A 277 30.40 -19.34 -12.53
CA LEU A 277 31.02 -20.16 -11.50
C LEU A 277 30.28 -21.50 -11.33
N LEU A 278 28.95 -21.47 -11.34
CA LEU A 278 28.13 -22.68 -11.25
C LEU A 278 28.29 -23.57 -12.49
N ALA A 279 28.28 -22.98 -13.69
CA ALA A 279 28.55 -23.72 -14.93
C ALA A 279 29.94 -24.35 -14.92
N GLY A 280 30.98 -23.60 -14.53
CA GLY A 280 32.35 -24.11 -14.41
C GLY A 280 32.49 -25.23 -13.37
N ALA A 281 31.71 -25.18 -12.28
CA ALA A 281 31.70 -26.24 -11.27
C ALA A 281 30.97 -27.52 -11.74
N LEU A 282 29.99 -27.39 -12.63
CA LEU A 282 29.25 -28.52 -13.20
C LEU A 282 30.00 -29.20 -14.37
N GLY A 283 31.03 -28.55 -14.92
CA GLY A 283 31.84 -29.10 -16.00
C GLY A 283 31.11 -29.10 -17.35
N ASP A 284 31.40 -30.10 -18.19
CA ASP A 284 30.79 -30.23 -19.51
C ASP A 284 29.33 -30.69 -19.39
N VAL A 285 28.42 -29.72 -19.43
CA VAL A 285 26.98 -29.92 -19.53
C VAL A 285 26.48 -29.59 -20.93
N GLU A 286 25.35 -30.17 -21.33
CA GLU A 286 24.73 -29.87 -22.62
C GLU A 286 24.46 -28.36 -22.77
N ALA A 287 24.63 -27.82 -23.99
CA ALA A 287 24.65 -26.38 -24.23
C ALA A 287 23.36 -25.64 -23.77
N TRP A 288 22.22 -26.33 -23.75
CA TRP A 288 20.93 -25.79 -23.32
C TRP A 288 20.72 -25.81 -21.79
N VAL A 289 21.53 -26.55 -21.02
CA VAL A 289 21.43 -26.63 -19.54
C VAL A 289 21.77 -25.31 -18.87
N GLY A 290 22.78 -24.62 -19.39
CA GLY A 290 23.19 -23.28 -18.95
C GLY A 290 22.04 -22.26 -18.94
N PRO A 291 21.45 -21.94 -20.09
CA PRO A 291 20.35 -20.98 -20.19
C PRO A 291 19.05 -21.46 -19.54
N THR A 292 18.78 -22.76 -19.50
CA THR A 292 17.50 -23.29 -18.99
C THR A 292 17.49 -23.45 -17.48
N TYR A 293 18.51 -24.10 -16.90
CA TYR A 293 18.53 -24.44 -15.47
C TYR A 293 19.45 -23.55 -14.66
N ILE A 294 20.71 -23.41 -15.08
CA ILE A 294 21.73 -22.66 -14.32
C ILE A 294 21.32 -21.19 -14.20
N ALA A 295 20.86 -20.59 -15.30
CA ALA A 295 20.36 -19.22 -15.31
C ALA A 295 19.23 -19.03 -14.30
N VAL A 296 18.18 -19.85 -14.34
CA VAL A 296 17.00 -19.68 -13.47
C VAL A 296 17.35 -19.89 -12.00
N LEU A 297 18.18 -20.89 -11.68
CA LEU A 297 18.65 -21.16 -10.32
C LEU A 297 19.44 -19.99 -9.71
N VAL A 298 20.13 -19.21 -10.54
CA VAL A 298 20.95 -18.08 -10.09
C VAL A 298 20.18 -16.77 -10.13
N GLU A 299 19.47 -16.50 -11.22
CA GLU A 299 18.81 -15.23 -11.46
C GLU A 299 17.62 -14.99 -10.53
N GLU A 300 16.77 -15.99 -10.29
CA GLU A 300 15.59 -15.82 -9.43
C GLU A 300 15.98 -15.43 -7.98
N PRO A 301 16.96 -16.10 -7.33
CA PRO A 301 17.46 -15.65 -6.03
C PRO A 301 18.14 -14.27 -6.08
N MET A 302 18.93 -13.97 -7.11
CA MET A 302 19.64 -12.69 -7.23
C MET A 302 18.69 -11.51 -7.37
N LYS A 303 17.56 -11.69 -8.07
CA LYS A 303 16.49 -10.68 -8.16
C LYS A 303 15.88 -10.33 -6.80
N LEU A 304 15.96 -11.21 -5.80
CA LEU A 304 15.47 -10.95 -4.44
C LEU A 304 16.52 -10.26 -3.54
N LEU A 305 17.79 -10.21 -3.93
CA LEU A 305 18.86 -9.64 -3.12
C LEU A 305 18.67 -8.15 -2.79
N PRO A 306 18.22 -7.26 -3.71
CA PRO A 306 17.92 -5.87 -3.37
C PRO A 306 16.89 -5.70 -2.25
N LEU A 307 15.92 -6.63 -2.13
CA LEU A 307 14.94 -6.62 -1.05
C LEU A 307 15.60 -6.94 0.31
N LEU A 308 16.53 -7.90 0.34
CA LEU A 308 17.31 -8.25 1.54
C LEU A 308 18.22 -7.09 1.98
N LEU A 309 18.90 -6.44 1.04
CA LEU A 309 19.71 -5.25 1.32
C LEU A 309 18.87 -4.12 1.91
N CYS A 310 17.69 -3.87 1.34
CA CYS A 310 16.74 -2.90 1.88
C CYS A 310 16.32 -3.26 3.33
N ARG A 311 16.11 -4.54 3.63
CA ARG A 311 15.78 -5.01 4.99
C ARG A 311 16.92 -4.75 5.97
N MET A 312 18.17 -4.95 5.56
CA MET A 312 19.34 -4.69 6.41
C MET A 312 19.46 -3.21 6.77
N VAL A 313 19.28 -2.31 5.80
CA VAL A 313 19.43 -0.86 5.98
C VAL A 313 18.23 -0.19 6.66
N ALA A 314 17.02 -0.71 6.39
CA ALA A 314 15.75 -0.12 6.80
C ALA A 314 14.89 -1.10 7.62
N GLY A 315 15.53 -1.91 8.49
CA GLY A 315 14.86 -2.98 9.21
C GLY A 315 13.66 -2.54 10.07
N ARG A 316 13.66 -1.31 10.61
CA ARG A 316 12.50 -0.77 11.36
C ARG A 316 11.39 -0.39 10.41
N ARG A 317 11.73 0.20 9.27
CA ARG A 317 10.76 0.48 8.19
C ARG A 317 10.11 -0.81 7.68
N PHE A 318 10.85 -1.89 7.51
CA PHE A 318 10.32 -3.20 7.09
C PHE A 318 9.23 -3.75 8.01
N ARG A 319 9.28 -3.43 9.31
CA ARG A 319 8.23 -3.82 10.27
C ARG A 319 6.93 -3.03 10.11
N ARG A 320 6.96 -1.91 9.39
CA ARG A 320 5.80 -1.03 9.13
C ARG A 320 5.33 -1.08 7.67
N LEU A 321 5.98 -1.87 6.83
CA LEU A 321 5.56 -2.04 5.44
C LEU A 321 4.18 -2.69 5.37
N ALA A 322 3.40 -2.24 4.40
CA ALA A 322 2.20 -2.89 3.93
C ALA A 322 2.55 -4.17 3.15
N ALA A 323 1.60 -5.09 3.00
CA ALA A 323 1.79 -6.32 2.22
C ALA A 323 2.16 -5.98 0.77
N VAL A 324 1.48 -4.99 0.17
CA VAL A 324 1.79 -4.53 -1.19
C VAL A 324 3.20 -3.97 -1.34
N ASP A 325 3.83 -3.46 -0.28
CA ASP A 325 5.18 -2.90 -0.39
C ASP A 325 6.23 -3.99 -0.70
N TYR A 326 6.03 -5.23 -0.23
CA TYR A 326 6.90 -6.36 -0.57
C TYR A 326 6.79 -6.71 -2.06
N LEU A 327 5.56 -6.75 -2.59
CA LEU A 327 5.30 -6.89 -4.03
C LEU A 327 6.02 -5.78 -4.80
N LEU A 328 5.80 -4.52 -4.45
CA LEU A 328 6.36 -3.38 -5.18
C LEU A 328 7.90 -3.37 -5.19
N LEU A 329 8.53 -3.68 -4.06
CA LEU A 329 9.99 -3.72 -3.98
C LEU A 329 10.58 -4.91 -4.76
N ALA A 330 9.93 -6.07 -4.71
CA ALA A 330 10.35 -7.23 -5.49
C ALA A 330 10.14 -7.02 -7.00
N ALA A 331 8.97 -6.50 -7.40
CA ALA A 331 8.67 -6.14 -8.78
C ALA A 331 9.61 -5.07 -9.32
N ALA A 332 9.97 -4.06 -8.51
CA ALA A 332 10.97 -3.06 -8.88
C ALA A 332 12.36 -3.68 -9.11
N SER A 333 12.75 -4.65 -8.28
CA SER A 333 14.02 -5.36 -8.44
C SER A 333 14.04 -6.18 -9.75
N GLY A 334 12.99 -6.98 -9.98
CA GLY A 334 12.81 -7.74 -11.22
C GLY A 334 12.72 -6.83 -12.45
N ALA A 335 12.07 -5.68 -12.35
CA ALA A 335 12.00 -4.68 -13.41
C ALA A 335 13.37 -4.06 -13.71
N GLY A 336 14.20 -3.86 -12.71
CA GLY A 336 15.59 -3.46 -12.89
C GLY A 336 16.38 -4.49 -13.68
N PHE A 337 16.29 -5.76 -13.28
CA PHE A 337 16.94 -6.88 -13.98
C PHE A 337 16.46 -6.98 -15.43
N HIS A 338 15.14 -6.94 -15.65
CA HIS A 338 14.50 -6.89 -16.97
C HIS A 338 15.05 -5.74 -17.81
N LEU A 339 15.09 -4.55 -17.23
CA LEU A 339 15.55 -3.36 -17.93
C LEU A 339 17.02 -3.48 -18.35
N ALA A 340 17.90 -3.99 -17.50
CA ALA A 340 19.30 -4.22 -17.86
C ALA A 340 19.42 -5.25 -18.99
N GLU A 341 18.77 -6.41 -18.85
CA GLU A 341 18.84 -7.51 -19.82
C GLU A 341 18.32 -7.09 -21.20
N GLN A 342 17.13 -6.47 -21.23
CA GLN A 342 16.41 -6.17 -22.45
C GLN A 342 16.95 -4.90 -23.12
N ALA A 343 17.41 -3.91 -22.34
CA ALA A 343 18.08 -2.74 -22.90
C ALA A 343 19.41 -3.11 -23.55
N LEU A 344 20.20 -3.98 -22.92
CA LEU A 344 21.45 -4.48 -23.49
C LEU A 344 21.17 -5.29 -24.76
N ARG A 345 20.23 -6.24 -24.73
CA ARG A 345 19.88 -7.01 -25.92
C ARG A 345 19.40 -6.14 -27.08
N ALA A 346 18.59 -5.13 -26.80
CA ALA A 346 18.15 -4.17 -27.80
C ALA A 346 19.33 -3.38 -28.38
N ALA A 347 20.30 -2.98 -27.54
CA ALA A 347 21.49 -2.26 -27.98
C ALA A 347 22.44 -3.12 -28.83
N THR A 348 22.56 -4.42 -28.52
CA THR A 348 23.43 -5.34 -29.25
C THR A 348 22.80 -5.91 -30.52
N GLY A 349 21.51 -5.63 -30.78
CA GLY A 349 20.78 -6.21 -31.90
C GLY A 349 20.49 -7.71 -31.73
N GLY A 350 20.45 -8.20 -30.49
CA GLY A 350 20.26 -9.62 -30.21
C GLY A 350 18.94 -10.16 -30.77
N ALA A 351 19.00 -11.33 -31.41
CA ALA A 351 17.82 -12.01 -31.93
C ALA A 351 16.93 -12.53 -30.79
N GLY A 352 15.61 -12.43 -30.93
CA GLY A 352 14.65 -12.97 -29.97
C GLY A 352 13.33 -12.19 -29.95
N PRO A 353 12.29 -12.73 -29.29
CA PRO A 353 11.00 -12.06 -29.17
C PRO A 353 11.13 -10.73 -28.42
N ALA A 354 10.64 -9.65 -29.02
CA ALA A 354 10.63 -8.33 -28.40
C ALA A 354 9.56 -8.26 -27.29
N PRO A 355 9.83 -7.58 -26.16
CA PRO A 355 8.81 -7.40 -25.13
C PRO A 355 7.65 -6.54 -25.61
N VAL A 356 6.44 -6.93 -25.19
CA VAL A 356 5.21 -6.22 -25.51
C VAL A 356 5.04 -5.03 -24.55
N TYR A 357 5.22 -3.83 -25.09
CA TYR A 357 4.92 -2.58 -24.40
C TYR A 357 3.70 -1.90 -25.03
N GLY A 358 2.72 -1.57 -24.21
CA GLY A 358 1.56 -0.79 -24.64
C GLY A 358 0.97 0.02 -23.49
N VAL A 359 0.32 1.13 -23.82
CA VAL A 359 -0.19 2.06 -22.81
C VAL A 359 -1.34 1.44 -22.02
N LEU A 360 -2.28 0.75 -22.70
CA LEU A 360 -3.44 0.10 -22.08
C LEU A 360 -3.17 -1.35 -21.66
N THR A 361 -1.98 -1.83 -21.96
CA THR A 361 -1.51 -3.18 -21.67
C THR A 361 -1.29 -3.35 -20.17
N LEU A 362 -2.03 -4.26 -19.52
CA LEU A 362 -1.92 -4.49 -18.07
C LEU A 362 -0.63 -5.25 -17.73
N PHE A 363 0.24 -4.61 -16.95
CA PHE A 363 1.58 -5.10 -16.60
C PHE A 363 2.45 -5.44 -17.82
N PRO A 364 2.82 -4.45 -18.65
CA PRO A 364 3.55 -4.66 -19.90
C PRO A 364 4.99 -5.13 -19.68
N GLY A 365 5.62 -5.66 -20.73
CA GLY A 365 7.00 -6.13 -20.73
C GLY A 365 7.16 -7.66 -20.77
N TRP A 366 6.07 -8.38 -21.03
CA TRP A 366 6.14 -9.83 -21.30
C TRP A 366 6.58 -10.12 -22.73
N THR A 367 7.02 -11.35 -22.97
CA THR A 367 7.41 -11.88 -24.29
C THR A 367 6.61 -13.13 -24.61
N GLU A 368 6.26 -13.33 -25.87
CA GLU A 368 5.43 -14.46 -26.33
C GLU A 368 6.13 -15.23 -27.44
N LEU A 369 5.89 -16.54 -27.46
CA LEU A 369 6.21 -17.46 -28.55
C LEU A 369 4.88 -18.02 -29.08
N PRO A 370 4.17 -17.29 -29.97
CA PRO A 370 2.78 -17.59 -30.32
C PRO A 370 2.59 -19.01 -30.88
N GLY A 371 3.54 -19.48 -31.70
CA GLY A 371 3.50 -20.83 -32.29
C GLY A 371 3.59 -21.97 -31.28
N LEU A 372 4.03 -21.70 -30.05
CA LEU A 372 4.17 -22.69 -28.98
C LEU A 372 3.15 -22.49 -27.84
N GLY A 373 2.37 -21.40 -27.87
CA GLY A 373 1.48 -21.05 -26.76
C GLY A 373 2.22 -20.76 -25.44
N ILE A 374 3.50 -20.37 -25.51
CA ILE A 374 4.35 -20.09 -24.36
C ILE A 374 4.54 -18.58 -24.21
N GLN A 375 4.38 -18.08 -23.00
CA GLN A 375 4.53 -16.68 -22.62
C GLN A 375 5.43 -16.57 -21.39
N PHE A 376 6.36 -15.61 -21.41
CA PHE A 376 7.09 -15.18 -20.24
C PHE A 376 6.62 -13.80 -19.82
N SER A 377 6.04 -13.70 -18.63
CA SER A 377 5.41 -12.50 -18.07
C SER A 377 6.38 -11.36 -17.80
N GLY A 378 7.69 -11.60 -17.92
CA GLY A 378 8.75 -10.65 -17.62
C GLY A 378 9.18 -10.70 -16.16
N HIS A 379 10.45 -10.39 -15.92
CA HIS A 379 11.09 -10.56 -14.61
C HIS A 379 10.41 -9.73 -13.50
N ALA A 380 9.82 -8.59 -13.85
CA ALA A 380 9.08 -7.75 -12.91
C ALA A 380 7.81 -8.43 -12.36
N VAL A 381 7.08 -9.14 -13.22
CA VAL A 381 5.82 -9.82 -12.85
C VAL A 381 6.13 -11.08 -12.03
N THR A 382 7.08 -11.91 -12.47
CA THR A 382 7.46 -13.14 -11.76
C THR A 382 8.10 -12.82 -10.39
N THR A 383 9.03 -11.87 -10.33
CA THR A 383 9.62 -11.43 -9.05
C THR A 383 8.57 -10.72 -8.16
N GLY A 384 7.66 -9.96 -8.77
CA GLY A 384 6.52 -9.34 -8.10
C GLY A 384 5.59 -10.36 -7.46
N LEU A 385 5.34 -11.49 -8.12
CA LEU A 385 4.52 -12.60 -7.61
C LEU A 385 5.11 -13.17 -6.31
N ILE A 386 6.42 -13.41 -6.30
CA ILE A 386 7.14 -13.85 -5.10
C ILE A 386 7.02 -12.80 -3.99
N GLY A 387 7.21 -11.52 -4.32
CA GLY A 387 7.05 -10.41 -3.37
C GLY A 387 5.64 -10.28 -2.81
N ALA A 388 4.61 -10.51 -3.62
CA ALA A 388 3.21 -10.50 -3.22
C ALA A 388 2.90 -11.61 -2.21
N ALA A 389 3.32 -12.83 -2.53
CA ALA A 389 3.19 -13.99 -1.66
C ALA A 389 3.94 -13.78 -0.33
N LEU A 390 5.15 -13.24 -0.39
CA LEU A 390 5.95 -12.92 0.80
C LEU A 390 5.29 -11.82 1.65
N GLY A 391 4.73 -10.78 1.02
CA GLY A 391 4.00 -9.71 1.70
C GLY A 391 2.77 -10.23 2.45
N LEU A 392 1.96 -11.05 1.78
CA LEU A 392 0.79 -11.70 2.38
C LEU A 392 1.19 -12.59 3.56
N ALA A 393 2.24 -13.41 3.41
CA ALA A 393 2.73 -14.26 4.50
C ALA A 393 3.24 -13.42 5.69
N ILE A 394 4.13 -12.46 5.46
CA ILE A 394 4.74 -11.65 6.52
C ILE A 394 3.72 -10.81 7.27
N VAL A 395 2.76 -10.21 6.56
CA VAL A 395 1.77 -9.29 7.15
C VAL A 395 0.56 -10.05 7.69
N GLY A 396 0.09 -11.07 6.98
CA GLY A 396 -1.16 -11.76 7.27
C GLY A 396 -1.06 -12.97 8.21
N HIS A 397 0.11 -13.61 8.38
CA HIS A 397 0.20 -14.91 9.09
C HIS A 397 -0.35 -14.89 10.52
N ARG A 398 -0.32 -13.74 11.21
CA ARG A 398 -0.86 -13.60 12.57
C ARG A 398 -2.38 -13.63 12.62
N HIS A 399 -3.04 -13.20 11.55
CA HIS A 399 -4.49 -13.07 11.48
C HIS A 399 -5.14 -14.25 10.74
N TYR A 400 -4.44 -14.81 9.74
CA TYR A 400 -4.96 -15.89 8.89
C TYR A 400 -4.21 -17.21 9.05
N GLY A 401 -3.23 -17.26 9.96
CA GLY A 401 -2.48 -18.46 10.32
C GLY A 401 -1.20 -18.67 9.51
N ALA A 402 -0.36 -19.59 9.99
CA ALA A 402 0.95 -19.89 9.41
C ALA A 402 0.89 -20.49 8.00
N ARG A 403 -0.27 -20.98 7.55
CA ARG A 403 -0.47 -21.56 6.21
C ARG A 403 -0.16 -20.60 5.07
N LEU A 404 -0.22 -19.29 5.30
CA LEU A 404 0.18 -18.30 4.30
C LEU A 404 1.66 -18.42 3.89
N TRP A 405 2.51 -19.07 4.69
CA TRP A 405 3.91 -19.36 4.34
C TRP A 405 4.09 -20.41 3.24
N ILE A 406 3.00 -21.06 2.80
CA ILE A 406 3.00 -21.92 1.60
C ILE A 406 3.03 -21.07 0.32
N LEU A 407 2.54 -19.81 0.36
CA LEU A 407 2.45 -18.98 -0.83
C LEU A 407 3.83 -18.62 -1.42
N PRO A 408 4.85 -18.19 -0.65
CA PRO A 408 6.15 -17.84 -1.22
C PRO A 408 6.85 -18.97 -1.98
N PRO A 409 6.98 -20.21 -1.45
CA PRO A 409 7.60 -21.29 -2.23
C PRO A 409 6.78 -21.67 -3.46
N LEU A 410 5.43 -21.61 -3.40
CA LEU A 410 4.59 -21.84 -4.57
C LEU A 410 4.79 -20.77 -5.64
N ALA A 411 4.86 -19.50 -5.26
CA ALA A 411 5.12 -18.39 -6.18
C ALA A 411 6.52 -18.48 -6.81
N LEU A 412 7.53 -18.88 -6.03
CA LEU A 412 8.89 -19.11 -6.54
C LEU A 412 8.90 -20.28 -7.54
N TRP A 413 8.17 -21.35 -7.25
CA TRP A 413 8.03 -22.48 -8.16
C TRP A 413 7.35 -22.08 -9.47
N VAL A 414 6.26 -21.29 -9.43
CA VAL A 414 5.61 -20.76 -10.64
C VAL A 414 6.57 -19.90 -11.46
N ALA A 415 7.29 -18.98 -10.82
CA ALA A 415 8.26 -18.11 -11.47
C ALA A 415 9.40 -18.91 -12.14
N ALA A 416 9.95 -19.90 -11.44
CA ALA A 416 11.00 -20.75 -11.96
C ALA A 416 10.52 -21.63 -13.12
N LEU A 417 9.33 -22.25 -12.99
CA LEU A 417 8.74 -23.07 -14.03
C LEU A 417 8.50 -22.27 -15.32
N GLU A 418 7.90 -21.08 -15.22
CA GLU A 418 7.64 -20.21 -16.36
C GLU A 418 8.94 -19.80 -17.05
N HIS A 419 9.94 -19.37 -16.27
CA HIS A 419 11.23 -18.96 -16.81
C HIS A 419 11.99 -20.13 -17.46
N MET A 420 12.03 -21.30 -16.82
CA MET A 420 12.66 -22.51 -17.38
C MET A 420 11.96 -22.95 -18.67
N THR A 421 10.62 -22.94 -18.69
CA THR A 421 9.84 -23.36 -19.87
C THR A 421 10.09 -22.42 -21.05
N PHE A 422 10.14 -21.12 -20.80
CA PHE A 422 10.44 -20.13 -21.84
C PHE A 422 11.88 -20.27 -22.36
N ASN A 423 12.86 -20.43 -21.47
CA ASN A 423 14.27 -20.59 -21.88
C ASN A 423 14.50 -21.91 -22.63
N ALA A 424 13.86 -23.00 -22.21
CA ALA A 424 13.88 -24.28 -22.92
C ALA A 424 13.31 -24.13 -24.35
N ALA A 425 12.18 -23.45 -24.48
CA ALA A 425 11.55 -23.20 -25.79
C ALA A 425 12.44 -22.36 -26.73
N ILE A 426 13.10 -21.30 -26.21
CA ILE A 426 14.08 -20.53 -26.99
C ILE A 426 15.29 -21.38 -27.36
N ALA A 427 15.71 -22.30 -26.49
CA ALA A 427 16.82 -23.21 -26.74
C ALA A 427 16.45 -24.39 -27.67
N GLY A 428 15.21 -24.47 -28.16
CA GLY A 428 14.74 -25.57 -29.01
C GLY A 428 14.58 -26.90 -28.27
N VAL A 429 14.37 -26.85 -26.94
CA VAL A 429 14.21 -28.03 -26.10
C VAL A 429 12.72 -28.28 -25.81
N ASP A 430 12.23 -29.45 -26.19
CA ASP A 430 10.84 -29.83 -25.93
C ASP A 430 10.59 -30.05 -24.44
N PRO A 431 9.43 -29.60 -23.92
CA PRO A 431 9.07 -29.84 -22.53
C PRO A 431 8.77 -31.33 -22.30
N THR A 432 9.22 -31.86 -21.17
CA THR A 432 8.76 -33.20 -20.71
C THR A 432 7.24 -33.20 -20.51
N PRO A 433 6.55 -34.36 -20.53
CA PRO A 433 5.12 -34.43 -20.28
C PRO A 433 4.71 -33.79 -18.94
N VAL A 434 5.55 -33.93 -17.91
CA VAL A 434 5.32 -33.31 -16.60
C VAL A 434 5.44 -31.79 -16.72
N THR A 435 6.52 -31.27 -17.32
CA THR A 435 6.70 -29.83 -17.53
C THR A 435 5.56 -29.24 -18.35
N ALA A 436 5.09 -29.93 -19.39
CA ALA A 436 3.98 -29.51 -20.23
C ALA A 436 2.67 -29.39 -19.44
N VAL A 437 2.33 -30.40 -18.61
CA VAL A 437 1.15 -30.34 -17.72
C VAL A 437 1.27 -29.19 -16.74
N LEU A 438 2.43 -29.02 -16.11
CA LEU A 438 2.64 -27.95 -15.13
C LEU A 438 2.58 -26.55 -15.78
N ALA A 439 3.14 -26.39 -16.98
CA ALA A 439 3.04 -25.15 -17.75
C ALA A 439 1.59 -24.88 -18.19
N ALA A 440 0.81 -25.92 -18.51
CA ALA A 440 -0.61 -25.77 -18.82
C ALA A 440 -1.43 -25.24 -17.63
N LEU A 441 -1.06 -25.56 -16.38
CA LEU A 441 -1.72 -25.02 -15.18
C LEU A 441 -1.61 -23.49 -15.07
N THR A 442 -0.57 -22.89 -15.66
CA THR A 442 -0.39 -21.43 -15.73
C THR A 442 -0.79 -20.85 -17.08
N GLY A 443 -1.45 -21.64 -17.94
CA GLY A 443 -1.80 -21.25 -19.31
C GLY A 443 -0.59 -20.90 -20.16
N GLY A 444 0.51 -21.66 -20.02
CA GLY A 444 1.78 -21.38 -20.68
C GLY A 444 2.46 -20.10 -20.17
N GLY A 445 2.12 -19.65 -18.95
CA GLY A 445 2.57 -18.37 -18.37
C GLY A 445 1.57 -17.22 -18.50
N ALA A 446 0.56 -17.33 -19.39
CA ALA A 446 -0.43 -16.26 -19.61
C ALA A 446 -1.27 -15.92 -18.37
N ALA A 447 -1.44 -16.87 -17.44
CA ALA A 447 -2.18 -16.68 -16.20
C ALA A 447 -1.39 -15.92 -15.13
N THR A 448 -0.06 -15.90 -15.17
CA THR A 448 0.79 -15.41 -14.08
C THR A 448 0.53 -13.94 -13.74
N ARG A 449 0.34 -13.08 -14.75
CA ARG A 449 -0.04 -11.66 -14.53
C ARG A 449 -1.39 -11.49 -13.82
N TRP A 450 -2.35 -12.38 -14.07
CA TRP A 450 -3.67 -12.36 -13.43
C TRP A 450 -3.60 -12.90 -12.00
N ILE A 451 -2.79 -13.92 -11.76
CA ILE A 451 -2.48 -14.41 -10.41
C ILE A 451 -1.82 -13.29 -9.59
N LEU A 452 -0.85 -12.57 -10.18
CA LEU A 452 -0.25 -11.40 -9.53
C LEU A 452 -1.29 -10.32 -9.20
N LEU A 453 -2.20 -10.01 -10.14
CA LEU A 453 -3.29 -9.06 -9.89
C LEU A 453 -4.17 -9.50 -8.72
N ALA A 454 -4.53 -10.79 -8.65
CA ALA A 454 -5.33 -11.35 -7.57
C ALA A 454 -4.60 -11.25 -6.21
N LEU A 455 -3.30 -11.56 -6.16
CA LEU A 455 -2.50 -11.40 -4.94
C LEU A 455 -2.32 -9.92 -4.55
N LEU A 456 -2.20 -9.02 -5.53
CA LEU A 456 -2.18 -7.57 -5.30
C LEU A 456 -3.50 -7.10 -4.67
N VAL A 457 -4.65 -7.52 -5.21
CA VAL A 457 -5.96 -7.20 -4.62
C VAL A 457 -6.07 -7.75 -3.20
N ALA A 458 -5.70 -9.01 -2.98
CA ALA A 458 -5.69 -9.61 -1.64
C ALA A 458 -4.80 -8.83 -0.66
N ALA A 459 -3.63 -8.38 -1.10
CA ALA A 459 -2.71 -7.57 -0.29
C ALA A 459 -3.31 -6.19 0.03
N VAL A 460 -3.93 -5.52 -0.93
CA VAL A 460 -4.63 -4.23 -0.70
C VAL A 460 -5.76 -4.39 0.32
N LEU A 461 -6.59 -5.45 0.19
CA LEU A 461 -7.67 -5.73 1.13
C LEU A 461 -7.15 -6.04 2.53
N LEU A 462 -6.10 -6.85 2.64
CA LEU A 462 -5.42 -7.14 3.89
C LEU A 462 -4.92 -5.85 4.57
N ASP A 463 -4.24 -4.99 3.81
CA ASP A 463 -3.68 -3.75 4.32
C ASP A 463 -4.75 -2.79 4.83
N HIS A 464 -5.85 -2.61 4.08
CA HIS A 464 -6.95 -1.77 4.52
C HIS A 464 -7.65 -2.31 5.78
N ARG A 465 -7.84 -3.64 5.86
CA ARG A 465 -8.40 -4.28 7.05
C ARG A 465 -7.52 -4.03 8.28
N LEU A 466 -6.20 -4.22 8.15
CA LEU A 466 -5.26 -4.02 9.26
C LEU A 466 -5.13 -2.54 9.64
N ALA A 467 -5.00 -1.64 8.66
CA ALA A 467 -4.92 -0.20 8.91
C ALA A 467 -6.19 0.34 9.59
N GLY A 468 -7.35 -0.26 9.30
CA GLY A 468 -8.62 0.08 9.95
C GLY A 468 -8.61 -0.15 11.45
N ALA A 469 -7.97 -1.21 11.93
CA ALA A 469 -7.84 -1.50 13.36
C ALA A 469 -6.97 -0.48 14.14
N ALA A 470 -6.25 0.41 13.43
CA ALA A 470 -5.44 1.47 14.02
C ALA A 470 -6.05 2.87 13.86
N ALA A 471 -7.34 2.99 13.56
CA ALA A 471 -8.01 4.27 13.34
C ALA A 471 -8.11 5.14 14.61
N ASP A 472 -7.95 4.54 15.79
CA ASP A 472 -7.87 5.17 17.11
C ASP A 472 -6.53 5.85 17.41
N THR A 473 -5.51 5.56 16.62
CA THR A 473 -4.18 6.19 16.74
C THR A 473 -3.81 7.02 15.51
N THR A 474 -4.47 6.77 14.39
CA THR A 474 -4.19 7.40 13.10
C THR A 474 -5.10 8.63 12.90
N PRO A 475 -4.55 9.82 12.57
CA PRO A 475 -5.35 11.00 12.30
C PRO A 475 -6.39 10.78 11.18
N ALA A 476 -7.60 11.30 11.38
CA ALA A 476 -8.68 11.21 10.41
C ALA A 476 -8.39 12.01 9.11
N LEU A 477 -8.85 11.46 7.98
CA LEU A 477 -8.82 12.17 6.69
C LEU A 477 -9.82 13.35 6.71
N PRO A 478 -9.57 14.42 5.93
CA PRO A 478 -10.54 15.49 5.72
C PRO A 478 -11.84 14.96 5.07
N GLY A 479 -12.99 15.49 5.49
CA GLY A 479 -14.31 15.10 4.96
C GLY A 479 -14.86 13.77 5.50
N GLU A 480 -16.00 13.35 4.97
CA GLU A 480 -16.65 12.08 5.33
C GLU A 480 -16.25 10.94 4.38
N PRO A 481 -16.10 9.70 4.89
CA PRO A 481 -15.87 8.54 4.04
C PRO A 481 -17.11 8.23 3.21
N PRO A 482 -16.96 8.05 1.89
CA PRO A 482 -18.08 7.81 0.99
C PRO A 482 -18.71 6.43 1.23
N LEU A 483 -19.82 6.15 0.55
CA LEU A 483 -20.50 4.84 0.59
C LEU A 483 -21.00 4.45 1.99
N ALA A 484 -21.38 5.42 2.83
CA ALA A 484 -21.91 5.13 4.17
C ALA A 484 -23.10 4.16 4.12
N GLY A 485 -24.03 4.33 3.18
CA GLY A 485 -25.16 3.40 2.99
C GLY A 485 -24.74 1.97 2.65
N LEU A 486 -23.77 1.80 1.74
CA LEU A 486 -23.29 0.47 1.36
C LEU A 486 -22.50 -0.19 2.49
N ARG A 487 -21.73 0.59 3.28
CA ARG A 487 -21.04 0.10 4.47
C ARG A 487 -22.03 -0.37 5.54
N ARG A 488 -23.07 0.42 5.82
CA ARG A 488 -24.18 0.04 6.71
C ARG A 488 -24.82 -1.28 6.25
N TRP A 489 -25.17 -1.37 4.96
CA TRP A 489 -25.76 -2.58 4.40
C TRP A 489 -24.86 -3.81 4.54
N ALA A 490 -23.56 -3.68 4.23
CA ALA A 490 -22.60 -4.78 4.31
C ALA A 490 -22.42 -5.28 5.75
N ARG A 491 -22.38 -4.37 6.72
CA ARG A 491 -22.29 -4.69 8.16
C ARG A 491 -23.55 -5.35 8.67
N GLY A 492 -24.72 -4.78 8.40
CA GLY A 492 -26.00 -5.39 8.78
C GLY A 492 -26.16 -6.80 8.20
N ARG A 493 -25.74 -6.99 6.94
CA ARG A 493 -25.68 -8.33 6.32
C ARG A 493 -24.74 -9.27 7.07
N SER A 494 -23.54 -8.80 7.43
CA SER A 494 -22.57 -9.60 8.19
C SER A 494 -23.13 -10.02 9.55
N VAL A 495 -23.75 -9.10 10.29
CA VAL A 495 -24.38 -9.38 11.59
C VAL A 495 -25.46 -10.46 11.43
N ARG A 496 -26.41 -10.27 10.50
CA ARG A 496 -27.49 -11.25 10.24
C ARG A 496 -26.99 -12.64 9.88
N ILE A 497 -25.88 -12.75 9.15
CA ILE A 497 -25.28 -14.05 8.82
C ILE A 497 -24.62 -14.65 10.06
N ARG A 498 -23.82 -13.87 10.80
CA ARG A 498 -23.04 -14.36 11.95
C ARG A 498 -23.92 -14.87 13.09
N VAL A 499 -25.04 -14.21 13.36
CA VAL A 499 -26.02 -14.64 14.37
C VAL A 499 -26.61 -16.01 14.03
N ARG A 500 -26.75 -16.33 12.73
CA ARG A 500 -27.29 -17.61 12.26
C ARG A 500 -26.27 -18.73 12.15
N VAL A 501 -24.98 -18.46 12.37
CA VAL A 501 -23.95 -19.52 12.32
C VAL A 501 -24.01 -20.32 13.62
N PRO A 502 -24.33 -21.63 13.57
CA PRO A 502 -24.42 -22.45 14.78
C PRO A 502 -23.09 -22.49 15.53
N GLY A 503 -23.14 -22.41 16.86
CA GLY A 503 -21.94 -22.42 17.70
C GLY A 503 -21.20 -23.78 17.71
N ASP A 504 -21.94 -24.85 17.44
CA ASP A 504 -21.54 -26.26 17.48
C ASP A 504 -21.04 -26.81 16.13
N ILE A 505 -21.13 -26.03 15.04
CA ILE A 505 -20.62 -26.44 13.73
C ILE A 505 -19.10 -26.62 13.74
N ALA A 506 -18.59 -27.55 12.93
CA ALA A 506 -17.16 -27.82 12.84
C ALA A 506 -16.34 -26.54 12.57
N PRO A 507 -15.18 -26.34 13.22
CA PRO A 507 -14.45 -25.07 13.19
C PRO A 507 -14.08 -24.56 11.80
N VAL A 508 -13.85 -25.47 10.84
CA VAL A 508 -13.51 -25.12 9.45
C VAL A 508 -14.70 -24.45 8.75
N PHE A 509 -15.90 -25.02 8.89
CA PHE A 509 -17.12 -24.45 8.30
C PHE A 509 -17.49 -23.14 8.99
N ARG A 510 -17.32 -23.04 10.32
CA ARG A 510 -17.53 -21.79 11.06
C ARG A 510 -16.63 -20.67 10.56
N ARG A 511 -15.33 -20.96 10.37
CA ARG A 511 -14.36 -19.99 9.82
C ARG A 511 -14.68 -19.59 8.39
N ALA A 512 -15.11 -20.53 7.56
CA ALA A 512 -15.54 -20.26 6.18
C ALA A 512 -16.77 -19.34 6.16
N ALA A 513 -17.78 -19.64 6.98
CA ALA A 513 -19.00 -18.84 7.11
C ALA A 513 -18.70 -17.40 7.60
N TYR A 514 -17.84 -17.25 8.61
CA TYR A 514 -17.42 -15.91 9.07
C TYR A 514 -16.58 -15.16 8.04
N SER A 515 -15.70 -15.86 7.31
CA SER A 515 -14.94 -15.24 6.23
C SER A 515 -15.86 -14.75 5.11
N TRP A 516 -16.89 -15.53 4.77
CA TRP A 516 -17.91 -15.16 3.81
C TRP A 516 -18.77 -13.97 4.27
N ALA A 517 -19.16 -13.95 5.55
CA ALA A 517 -19.91 -12.84 6.13
C ALA A 517 -19.12 -11.52 6.13
N LEU A 518 -17.81 -11.59 6.41
CA LEU A 518 -16.92 -10.43 6.50
C LEU A 518 -16.37 -9.96 5.14
N LEU A 519 -16.43 -10.78 4.09
CA LEU A 519 -15.88 -10.43 2.78
C LEU A 519 -16.53 -9.15 2.20
N PRO A 520 -17.87 -9.01 2.13
CA PRO A 520 -18.49 -7.76 1.68
C PRO A 520 -18.09 -6.55 2.53
N VAL A 521 -17.99 -6.70 3.85
CA VAL A 521 -17.55 -5.62 4.74
C VAL A 521 -16.13 -5.18 4.37
N THR A 522 -15.22 -6.14 4.20
CA THR A 522 -13.81 -5.87 3.85
C THR A 522 -13.71 -5.18 2.48
N LEU A 523 -14.45 -5.66 1.47
CA LEU A 523 -14.46 -5.08 0.13
C LEU A 523 -14.99 -3.64 0.13
N VAL A 524 -16.15 -3.41 0.75
CA VAL A 524 -16.81 -2.10 0.76
C VAL A 524 -16.04 -1.09 1.61
N THR A 525 -15.47 -1.50 2.75
CA THR A 525 -14.65 -0.62 3.59
C THR A 525 -13.33 -0.24 2.90
N ALA A 526 -12.66 -1.19 2.24
CA ALA A 526 -11.48 -0.91 1.43
C ALA A 526 -11.80 0.03 0.27
N LEU A 527 -12.89 -0.22 -0.47
CA LEU A 527 -13.34 0.64 -1.56
C LEU A 527 -13.66 2.05 -1.06
N SER A 528 -14.42 2.19 0.03
CA SER A 528 -14.73 3.47 0.66
C SER A 528 -13.45 4.22 1.06
N ALA A 529 -12.48 3.55 1.66
CA ALA A 529 -11.20 4.16 2.04
C ALA A 529 -10.39 4.63 0.81
N ILE A 530 -10.32 3.81 -0.24
CA ILE A 530 -9.64 4.15 -1.50
C ILE A 530 -10.31 5.37 -2.14
N LEU A 531 -11.64 5.38 -2.24
CA LEU A 531 -12.41 6.49 -2.80
C LEU A 531 -12.28 7.76 -1.95
N HIS A 532 -12.22 7.65 -0.62
CA HIS A 532 -12.00 8.79 0.26
C HIS A 532 -10.64 9.43 0.00
N GLU A 533 -9.58 8.63 -0.12
CA GLU A 533 -8.26 9.14 -0.47
C GLU A 533 -8.24 9.78 -1.87
N PHE A 534 -8.96 9.20 -2.84
CA PHE A 534 -9.14 9.82 -4.16
C PHE A 534 -9.87 11.16 -4.09
N ALA A 535 -10.96 11.25 -3.33
CA ALA A 535 -11.69 12.51 -3.12
C ALA A 535 -10.79 13.59 -2.51
N VAL A 536 -9.98 13.24 -1.50
CA VAL A 536 -9.01 14.16 -0.89
C VAL A 536 -7.94 14.58 -1.89
N MET A 537 -7.41 13.67 -2.71
CA MET A 537 -6.43 14.01 -3.75
C MET A 537 -7.03 14.91 -4.84
N LEU A 538 -8.26 14.65 -5.29
CA LEU A 538 -8.94 15.48 -6.30
C LEU A 538 -9.25 16.88 -5.77
N ALA A 539 -9.77 16.98 -4.54
CA ALA A 539 -9.97 18.26 -3.89
C ALA A 539 -8.65 19.03 -3.72
N ALA A 540 -7.58 18.34 -3.31
CA ALA A 540 -6.25 18.94 -3.19
C ALA A 540 -5.68 19.39 -4.54
N ALA A 541 -5.92 18.63 -5.62
CA ALA A 541 -5.51 18.98 -6.97
C ALA A 541 -6.20 20.28 -7.44
N ALA A 542 -7.49 20.45 -7.13
CA ALA A 542 -8.23 21.68 -7.41
C ALA A 542 -7.74 22.91 -6.62
N ARG A 543 -7.07 22.70 -5.47
CA ARG A 543 -6.41 23.78 -4.70
C ARG A 543 -5.01 24.11 -5.20
N GLY A 544 -4.44 23.28 -6.07
CA GLY A 544 -3.16 23.51 -6.73
C GLY A 544 -2.00 22.63 -6.23
N PRO A 545 -0.80 22.82 -6.82
CA PRO A 545 0.31 21.87 -6.71
C PRO A 545 0.81 21.62 -5.29
N ALA A 546 0.90 22.68 -4.47
CA ALA A 546 1.40 22.58 -3.10
C ALA A 546 0.48 21.72 -2.22
N THR A 547 -0.83 21.91 -2.32
CA THR A 547 -1.83 21.14 -1.56
C THR A 547 -1.86 19.69 -2.02
N LEU A 548 -1.81 19.43 -3.33
CA LEU A 548 -1.76 18.07 -3.88
C LEU A 548 -0.52 17.29 -3.44
N CYS A 549 0.66 17.89 -3.54
CA CYS A 549 1.90 17.22 -3.16
C CYS A 549 1.99 16.98 -1.64
N THR A 550 1.53 17.94 -0.84
CA THR A 550 1.38 17.77 0.62
C THR A 550 0.42 16.62 0.93
N THR A 551 -0.67 16.51 0.17
CA THR A 551 -1.64 15.42 0.30
C THR A 551 -1.02 14.06 0.00
N TRP A 552 -0.27 13.91 -1.10
CA TRP A 552 0.41 12.65 -1.41
C TRP A 552 1.42 12.23 -0.34
N ASP A 553 2.19 13.18 0.18
CA ASP A 553 3.14 12.90 1.26
C ASP A 553 2.42 12.54 2.58
N PHE A 554 1.34 13.25 2.90
CA PHE A 554 0.49 12.98 4.07
C PHE A 554 -0.16 11.60 4.00
N LEU A 555 -0.83 11.25 2.89
CA LEU A 555 -1.51 9.97 2.73
C LEU A 555 -0.55 8.79 2.91
N ARG A 556 0.62 8.86 2.26
CA ARG A 556 1.64 7.81 2.40
C ARG A 556 2.16 7.69 3.84
N GLN A 557 2.44 8.82 4.50
CA GLN A 557 2.89 8.83 5.89
C GLN A 557 1.83 8.31 6.85
N ARG A 558 0.55 8.65 6.60
CA ARG A 558 -0.60 8.16 7.34
C ARG A 558 -0.74 6.65 7.22
N ARG A 559 -0.64 6.07 6.02
CA ARG A 559 -0.65 4.62 5.81
C ARG A 559 0.52 3.93 6.51
N ALA A 560 1.73 4.49 6.41
CA ALA A 560 2.91 3.96 7.10
C ALA A 560 2.75 3.97 8.62
N TYR A 561 2.12 5.00 9.18
CA TYR A 561 1.81 5.08 10.60
C TYR A 561 0.76 4.04 11.01
N ALA A 562 -0.36 3.96 10.27
CA ALA A 562 -1.43 2.99 10.52
C ALA A 562 -0.93 1.54 10.46
N MET A 563 -0.14 1.18 9.44
CA MET A 563 0.48 -0.14 9.35
C MET A 563 1.51 -0.38 10.45
N GLY A 564 2.24 0.65 10.88
CA GLY A 564 3.15 0.56 12.01
C GLY A 564 2.43 0.23 13.32
N ALA A 565 1.31 0.91 13.59
CA ALA A 565 0.46 0.67 14.75
C ALA A 565 -0.19 -0.71 14.69
N ALA A 566 -0.85 -1.05 13.57
CA ALA A 566 -1.54 -2.32 13.39
C ALA A 566 -0.61 -3.53 13.51
N ARG A 567 0.59 -3.48 12.90
CA ARG A 567 1.55 -4.60 12.94
C ARG A 567 2.30 -4.71 14.27
N ALA A 568 2.39 -3.63 15.02
CA ALA A 568 2.98 -3.66 16.35
C ALA A 568 2.07 -4.44 17.33
N GLY A 569 0.76 -4.18 17.28
CA GLY A 569 -0.18 -4.59 18.32
C GLY A 569 0.26 -3.99 19.66
N ASP A 570 0.29 -4.82 20.71
CA ASP A 570 0.69 -4.40 22.06
C ASP A 570 2.21 -4.21 22.21
N ARG A 571 2.99 -4.54 21.19
CA ARG A 571 4.45 -4.46 21.27
C ARG A 571 4.92 -3.02 21.15
N PRO A 572 5.91 -2.60 21.97
CA PRO A 572 6.57 -1.31 21.80
C PRO A 572 7.12 -1.15 20.38
N TRP A 573 6.77 -0.04 19.72
CA TRP A 573 7.20 0.22 18.35
C TRP A 573 7.59 1.67 18.14
N ARG A 574 8.38 1.91 17.10
CA ARG A 574 8.88 3.23 16.77
C ARG A 574 7.88 3.99 15.90
N ARG A 575 7.18 4.95 16.52
CA ARG A 575 6.29 5.92 15.86
C ARG A 575 7.10 6.84 14.94
N PHE A 576 7.09 6.55 13.63
CA PHE A 576 7.79 7.34 12.62
C PHE A 576 6.96 7.42 11.32
N PRO A 577 6.44 8.61 10.95
CA PRO A 577 6.60 9.91 11.63
C PRO A 577 5.94 9.93 13.01
N ARG A 578 6.26 10.97 13.79
CA ARG A 578 5.61 11.19 15.10
C ARG A 578 4.12 11.46 14.89
N ARG A 579 3.30 11.07 15.87
CA ARG A 579 1.84 11.24 15.79
C ARG A 579 1.47 12.72 15.75
N GLU A 580 2.20 13.54 16.51
CA GLU A 580 1.98 14.98 16.62
C GLU A 580 2.26 15.68 15.28
N ASP A 581 3.36 15.33 14.61
CA ASP A 581 3.70 15.83 13.27
C ASP A 581 2.60 15.49 12.26
N LEU A 582 2.07 14.26 12.33
CA LEU A 582 1.04 13.77 11.42
C LEU A 582 -0.31 14.44 11.69
N ALA A 583 -0.66 14.66 12.96
CA ALA A 583 -1.86 15.39 13.36
C ALA A 583 -1.79 16.86 12.96
N ALA A 584 -0.63 17.51 13.10
CA ALA A 584 -0.41 18.87 12.61
C ALA A 584 -0.57 18.95 11.08
N SER A 585 -0.02 17.98 10.35
CA SER A 585 -0.18 17.87 8.90
C SER A 585 -1.64 17.68 8.49
N ALA A 586 -2.40 16.86 9.23
CA ALA A 586 -3.82 16.65 9.00
C ALA A 586 -4.63 17.94 9.21
N ARG A 587 -4.35 18.71 10.28
CA ARG A 587 -5.01 20.00 10.54
C ARG A 587 -4.70 21.03 9.45
N SER A 588 -3.43 21.14 9.04
CA SER A 588 -3.00 22.01 7.95
C SER A 588 -3.71 21.65 6.64
N LEU A 589 -3.81 20.36 6.32
CA LEU A 589 -4.53 19.90 5.15
C LEU A 589 -6.03 20.19 5.21
N ARG A 590 -6.68 19.98 6.37
CA ARG A 590 -8.10 20.35 6.56
C ARG A 590 -8.32 21.84 6.35
N ALA A 591 -7.44 22.69 6.87
CA ALA A 591 -7.50 24.14 6.66
C ALA A 591 -7.31 24.51 5.18
N ALA A 592 -6.36 23.88 4.48
CA ALA A 592 -6.12 24.12 3.05
C ALA A 592 -7.25 23.63 2.13
N LEU A 593 -8.01 22.62 2.56
CA LEU A 593 -9.15 22.08 1.82
C LEU A 593 -10.49 22.73 2.22
N ALA A 594 -10.50 23.58 3.25
CA ALA A 594 -11.69 24.31 3.64
C ALA A 594 -12.21 25.16 2.47
N PRO A 595 -13.53 25.27 2.28
CA PRO A 595 -14.10 26.05 1.20
C PRO A 595 -13.66 27.52 1.33
N ALA A 596 -12.91 28.01 0.34
CA ALA A 596 -12.55 29.42 0.24
C ALA A 596 -13.78 30.26 -0.17
N PRO A 597 -13.93 31.51 0.32
CA PRO A 597 -14.90 32.45 -0.23
C PRO A 597 -14.61 32.68 -1.71
N ALA A 598 -15.66 32.81 -2.52
CA ALA A 598 -15.57 32.88 -3.96
C ALA A 598 -14.84 34.14 -4.43
N SER A 599 -13.52 34.06 -4.62
CA SER A 599 -12.77 35.05 -5.41
C SER A 599 -12.61 34.53 -6.84
N LEU A 600 -12.88 35.42 -7.80
CA LEU A 600 -12.64 35.19 -9.22
C LEU A 600 -11.13 35.02 -9.44
N SER A 601 -10.75 33.89 -10.03
CA SER A 601 -9.45 33.77 -10.69
C SER A 601 -9.65 33.03 -12.00
N VAL A 602 -9.11 33.65 -13.02
CA VAL A 602 -9.31 33.43 -14.46
C VAL A 602 -8.85 32.04 -14.86
N ALA A 603 -9.70 31.36 -15.62
CA ALA A 603 -9.37 30.14 -16.33
C ALA A 603 -8.35 30.44 -17.44
N ALA A 604 -7.19 29.81 -17.38
CA ALA A 604 -6.26 29.76 -18.50
C ALA A 604 -5.62 28.37 -18.59
N ALA A 605 -5.74 27.80 -19.79
CA ALA A 605 -5.05 26.61 -20.31
C ALA A 605 -5.48 25.23 -19.79
N ALA A 606 -6.66 24.78 -20.25
CA ALA A 606 -6.97 23.36 -20.39
C ALA A 606 -7.08 23.01 -21.89
N SER A 607 -5.96 23.11 -22.62
CA SER A 607 -5.88 22.73 -24.04
C SER A 607 -4.73 21.78 -24.37
N VAL A 608 -4.09 21.14 -23.39
CA VAL A 608 -2.92 20.28 -23.64
C VAL A 608 -3.18 18.79 -23.36
N LEU A 609 -4.32 18.42 -22.75
CA LEU A 609 -4.60 17.03 -22.36
C LEU A 609 -5.36 16.18 -23.38
N VAL A 610 -5.68 16.71 -24.56
CA VAL A 610 -6.26 15.94 -25.69
C VAL A 610 -5.30 15.85 -26.89
N ALA A 611 -4.13 16.50 -26.85
CA ALA A 611 -3.15 16.49 -27.93
C ALA A 611 -1.91 15.60 -27.68
N LEU A 612 -1.85 14.88 -26.56
CA LEU A 612 -0.83 13.87 -26.29
C LEU A 612 -1.43 12.47 -26.47
N HIS A 613 -1.89 12.20 -27.67
CA HIS A 613 -1.81 10.86 -28.24
C HIS A 613 -0.39 10.76 -28.81
N PRO A 614 0.61 10.23 -28.09
CA PRO A 614 1.79 9.82 -28.79
C PRO A 614 1.35 8.61 -29.62
N HIS A 615 1.43 8.75 -30.95
CA HIS A 615 1.83 7.63 -31.77
C HIS A 615 3.20 7.16 -31.25
N VAL A 616 3.22 6.44 -30.12
CA VAL A 616 4.28 5.48 -29.85
C VAL A 616 3.99 4.41 -30.88
N GLY A 617 4.82 4.39 -31.93
CA GLY A 617 4.61 3.53 -33.09
C GLY A 617 4.17 2.15 -32.64
N SER A 618 2.96 1.77 -33.04
CA SER A 618 2.61 0.39 -33.28
C SER A 618 3.52 -0.08 -34.40
N GLY A 619 4.79 -0.33 -34.08
CA GLY A 619 5.70 -1.11 -34.90
C GLY A 619 5.25 -2.55 -34.84
N TYR A 620 4.05 -2.82 -35.37
CA TYR A 620 3.73 -4.12 -35.93
C TYR A 620 4.63 -4.24 -37.17
N LEU A 621 5.89 -4.59 -36.96
CA LEU A 621 6.66 -5.23 -38.01
C LEU A 621 6.11 -6.66 -38.07
N GLY A 622 4.99 -6.81 -38.79
CA GLY A 622 4.62 -8.07 -39.40
C GLY A 622 5.70 -8.43 -40.41
N GLY A 623 6.80 -8.99 -39.92
CA GLY A 623 7.70 -9.80 -40.72
C GLY A 623 7.20 -11.23 -40.63
N GLU A 624 6.90 -11.83 -41.77
CA GLU A 624 6.73 -13.27 -41.89
C GLU A 624 7.92 -13.98 -41.21
N TRP A 625 7.60 -15.00 -40.44
CA TRP A 625 8.57 -15.80 -39.71
C TRP A 625 9.34 -16.64 -40.73
N ALA A 626 10.47 -16.11 -41.19
CA ALA A 626 11.47 -16.92 -41.87
C ALA A 626 12.08 -17.90 -40.86
N ALA A 627 12.19 -19.16 -41.26
CA ALA A 627 12.71 -20.26 -40.46
C ALA A 627 13.98 -19.88 -39.68
N VAL A 628 14.00 -20.25 -38.40
CA VAL A 628 15.15 -20.14 -37.51
C VAL A 628 16.36 -20.84 -38.16
N PRO A 629 17.48 -20.16 -38.45
CA PRO A 629 18.70 -20.83 -38.85
C PRO A 629 19.24 -21.61 -37.64
N GLU A 630 19.69 -22.85 -37.86
CA GLU A 630 20.30 -23.77 -36.87
C GLU A 630 21.64 -23.29 -36.27
N SER A 631 21.98 -22.01 -36.34
CA SER A 631 23.24 -21.49 -35.81
C SER A 631 23.06 -20.85 -34.43
N GLY A 632 23.30 -21.63 -33.37
CA GLY A 632 23.80 -21.25 -32.03
C GLY A 632 23.59 -19.82 -31.52
N GLY A 633 22.36 -19.29 -31.59
CA GLY A 633 22.04 -17.93 -31.16
C GLY A 633 22.10 -17.76 -29.64
N GLY A 634 22.83 -16.74 -29.18
CA GLY A 634 23.05 -16.43 -27.77
C GLY A 634 21.75 -16.36 -26.95
N PHE A 635 21.69 -17.19 -25.93
CA PHE A 635 20.49 -17.35 -25.10
C PHE A 635 20.22 -16.10 -24.24
N GLY A 636 18.96 -15.74 -24.01
CA GLY A 636 18.55 -14.53 -23.28
C GLY A 636 18.71 -14.58 -21.76
N TYR A 637 19.89 -14.93 -21.23
CA TYR A 637 20.21 -14.95 -19.80
C TYR A 637 21.46 -14.11 -19.47
N ALA A 638 21.67 -13.77 -18.20
CA ALA A 638 22.65 -12.77 -17.77
C ALA A 638 24.08 -12.95 -18.32
N VAL A 639 24.56 -14.20 -18.43
CA VAL A 639 25.92 -14.49 -18.91
C VAL A 639 26.07 -14.13 -20.39
N ALA A 640 25.15 -14.58 -21.22
CA ALA A 640 25.16 -14.36 -22.65
C ALA A 640 24.93 -12.88 -22.98
N VAL A 641 23.97 -12.22 -22.33
CA VAL A 641 23.71 -10.79 -22.53
C VAL A 641 24.93 -9.93 -22.22
N LEU A 642 25.67 -10.23 -21.14
CA LEU A 642 26.91 -9.51 -20.83
C LEU A 642 28.06 -9.87 -21.79
N GLY A 643 28.07 -11.09 -22.34
CA GLY A 643 29.01 -11.49 -23.39
C GLY A 643 28.78 -10.68 -24.67
N ASP A 644 27.55 -10.63 -25.15
CA ASP A 644 27.15 -9.86 -26.34
C ASP A 644 27.42 -8.36 -26.13
N ALA A 645 27.10 -7.83 -24.94
CA ALA A 645 27.39 -6.45 -24.60
C ALA A 645 28.88 -6.13 -24.58
N ALA A 646 29.73 -7.05 -24.12
CA ALA A 646 31.18 -6.89 -24.14
C ALA A 646 31.72 -6.88 -25.57
N THR A 647 31.25 -7.79 -26.41
CA THR A 647 31.61 -7.86 -27.84
C THR A 647 31.17 -6.59 -28.58
N TRP A 648 29.92 -6.17 -28.39
CA TRP A 648 29.38 -4.94 -28.96
C TRP A 648 30.18 -3.71 -28.51
N LEU A 649 30.45 -3.57 -27.21
CA LEU A 649 31.23 -2.46 -26.68
C LEU A 649 32.65 -2.44 -27.25
N GLY A 650 33.27 -3.61 -27.44
CA GLY A 650 34.59 -3.74 -28.07
C GLY A 650 34.62 -3.36 -29.55
N ALA A 651 33.49 -3.49 -30.25
CA ALA A 651 33.36 -3.11 -31.66
C ALA A 651 33.12 -1.60 -31.87
N LEU A 652 32.76 -0.86 -30.82
CA LEU A 652 32.53 0.59 -30.89
C LEU A 652 33.85 1.36 -30.96
N SER A 653 33.86 2.49 -31.68
CA SER A 653 34.98 3.44 -31.63
C SER A 653 35.16 4.02 -30.21
N PRO A 654 36.36 4.53 -29.84
CA PRO A 654 36.59 5.12 -28.51
C PRO A 654 35.59 6.22 -28.13
N VAL A 655 35.17 7.03 -29.12
CA VAL A 655 34.15 8.08 -28.93
C VAL A 655 32.80 7.47 -28.62
N GLN A 656 32.37 6.44 -29.36
CA GLN A 656 31.11 5.75 -29.12
C GLN A 656 31.12 5.00 -27.78
N GLN A 657 32.24 4.41 -27.38
CA GLN A 657 32.39 3.79 -26.05
C GLN A 657 32.20 4.82 -24.94
N ALA A 658 32.82 6.00 -25.06
CA ALA A 658 32.64 7.09 -24.10
C ALA A 658 31.16 7.52 -24.00
N TRP A 659 30.46 7.64 -25.13
CA TRP A 659 29.03 7.94 -25.15
C TRP A 659 28.15 6.82 -24.60
N ALA A 660 28.51 5.55 -24.80
CA ALA A 660 27.83 4.41 -24.21
C ALA A 660 27.93 4.43 -22.68
N TRP A 661 29.13 4.68 -22.14
CA TRP A 661 29.32 4.87 -20.70
C TRP A 661 28.58 6.10 -20.15
N ALA A 662 28.57 7.20 -20.91
CA ALA A 662 27.79 8.39 -20.56
C ALA A 662 26.29 8.09 -20.51
N ALA A 663 25.77 7.26 -21.44
CA ALA A 663 24.38 6.81 -21.44
C ALA A 663 24.05 5.98 -20.20
N VAL A 664 24.92 5.05 -19.79
CA VAL A 664 24.76 4.26 -18.56
C VAL A 664 24.75 5.17 -17.33
N ALA A 665 25.69 6.13 -17.24
CA ALA A 665 25.75 7.08 -16.14
C ALA A 665 24.50 7.99 -16.09
N ALA A 666 24.03 8.44 -17.25
CA ALA A 666 22.81 9.24 -17.39
C ALA A 666 21.58 8.45 -16.94
N PHE A 667 21.45 7.22 -17.41
CA PHE A 667 20.37 6.32 -17.06
C PHE A 667 20.30 6.06 -15.54
N VAL A 668 21.42 5.66 -14.92
CA VAL A 668 21.48 5.44 -13.47
C VAL A 668 21.14 6.73 -12.71
N SER A 669 21.70 7.87 -13.13
CA SER A 669 21.41 9.18 -12.54
C SER A 669 19.92 9.52 -12.59
N LEU A 670 19.27 9.29 -13.72
CA LEU A 670 17.86 9.54 -13.92
C LEU A 670 16.99 8.62 -13.06
N LEU A 671 17.34 7.35 -12.88
CA LEU A 671 16.60 6.44 -12.00
C LEU A 671 16.71 6.81 -10.50
N VAL A 672 17.89 7.23 -10.05
CA VAL A 672 18.11 7.49 -8.61
C VAL A 672 17.72 8.90 -8.16
N SER A 673 17.52 9.82 -9.12
CA SER A 673 17.29 11.24 -8.87
C SER A 673 15.88 11.72 -9.26
N GLY A 674 15.28 12.54 -8.41
CA GLY A 674 14.10 13.33 -8.79
C GLY A 674 12.74 12.63 -8.78
N TRP A 675 12.62 11.39 -8.33
CA TRP A 675 11.32 10.69 -8.30
C TRP A 675 10.47 10.93 -7.04
N ALA A 676 10.95 11.78 -6.14
CA ALA A 676 10.25 12.11 -4.90
C ALA A 676 9.22 13.22 -5.13
N VAL A 677 8.08 13.11 -4.43
CA VAL A 677 7.05 14.15 -4.39
C VAL A 677 7.71 15.50 -4.06
N PRO A 678 7.53 16.54 -4.90
CA PRO A 678 8.06 17.86 -4.62
C PRO A 678 7.48 18.43 -3.31
N ARG A 679 8.27 19.23 -2.58
CA ARG A 679 7.83 19.84 -1.32
C ARG A 679 7.67 21.36 -1.39
N VAL A 680 8.21 21.97 -2.44
CA VAL A 680 8.15 23.42 -2.66
C VAL A 680 7.77 23.61 -4.11
N HIS A 681 6.85 24.52 -4.35
CA HIS A 681 6.31 24.82 -5.66
C HIS A 681 6.44 26.32 -5.92
N PRO A 682 6.79 26.73 -7.14
CA PRO A 682 6.71 28.13 -7.52
C PRO A 682 5.24 28.57 -7.52
N THR A 683 4.92 29.66 -6.85
CA THR A 683 3.63 30.34 -7.04
C THR A 683 3.77 31.39 -8.13
N VAL A 684 2.68 31.68 -8.85
CA VAL A 684 2.68 32.74 -9.89
C VAL A 684 3.13 34.09 -9.30
N GLY A 685 2.70 34.38 -8.06
CA GLY A 685 3.11 35.59 -7.35
C GLY A 685 4.59 35.66 -7.01
N ASP A 686 5.24 34.52 -6.72
CA ASP A 686 6.68 34.46 -6.45
C ASP A 686 7.51 34.62 -7.73
N VAL A 687 7.05 34.02 -8.83
CA VAL A 687 7.67 34.11 -10.16
C VAL A 687 7.74 35.56 -10.63
N LEU A 688 6.63 36.30 -10.50
CA LEU A 688 6.55 37.68 -10.92
C LEU A 688 7.34 38.64 -10.02
N ARG A 689 7.39 38.39 -8.71
CA ARG A 689 8.07 39.29 -7.75
C ARG A 689 9.56 39.04 -7.61
N ARG A 690 10.02 37.80 -7.82
CA ARG A 690 11.43 37.39 -7.61
C ARG A 690 11.86 36.39 -8.69
N PRO A 691 12.14 36.86 -9.92
CA PRO A 691 12.41 35.97 -11.06
C PRO A 691 13.63 35.06 -10.83
N GLY A 692 14.73 35.58 -10.26
CA GLY A 692 15.94 34.79 -10.00
C GLY A 692 15.76 33.67 -8.96
N HIS A 693 15.01 33.93 -7.88
CA HIS A 693 14.65 32.89 -6.90
C HIS A 693 13.70 31.84 -7.53
N SER A 694 12.89 32.27 -8.49
CA SER A 694 11.91 31.43 -9.14
C SER A 694 12.51 30.48 -10.18
N ILE A 695 13.62 30.84 -10.83
CA ILE A 695 14.38 29.94 -11.72
C ILE A 695 14.89 28.71 -10.94
N THR A 696 15.47 28.91 -9.75
CA THR A 696 15.99 27.79 -8.94
C THR A 696 14.86 26.87 -8.46
N LEU A 697 13.70 27.45 -8.13
CA LEU A 697 12.49 26.69 -7.79
C LEU A 697 11.91 25.94 -8.98
N LEU A 698 11.84 26.55 -10.16
CA LEU A 698 11.34 25.95 -11.40
C LEU A 698 12.22 24.78 -11.84
N LEU A 699 13.54 25.00 -11.96
CA LEU A 699 14.50 23.93 -12.25
C LEU A 699 14.38 22.79 -11.24
N GLY A 700 14.24 23.14 -9.96
CA GLY A 700 14.08 22.18 -8.89
C GLY A 700 12.76 21.41 -8.90
N ALA A 701 11.66 22.01 -9.32
CA ALA A 701 10.33 21.38 -9.34
C ALA A 701 10.03 20.63 -10.65
N CYS A 702 10.73 21.00 -11.73
CA CYS A 702 10.58 20.42 -13.07
C CYS A 702 11.74 19.47 -13.42
N ALA A 703 12.41 18.86 -12.44
CA ALA A 703 13.35 17.78 -12.74
C ALA A 703 12.63 16.65 -13.51
N PRO A 704 13.29 15.89 -14.39
CA PRO A 704 12.63 14.89 -15.25
C PRO A 704 11.68 13.95 -14.50
N GLY A 705 12.13 13.33 -13.39
CA GLY A 705 11.30 12.46 -12.54
C GLY A 705 10.19 13.16 -11.75
N GLN A 706 10.14 14.50 -11.75
CA GLN A 706 9.10 15.31 -11.12
C GLN A 706 8.06 15.86 -12.10
N THR A 707 8.38 15.84 -13.39
CA THR A 707 7.47 16.25 -14.47
C THR A 707 6.09 15.60 -14.36
N PRO A 708 5.94 14.29 -14.06
CA PRO A 708 4.62 13.70 -13.89
C PRO A 708 3.79 14.33 -12.76
N TYR A 709 4.43 14.70 -11.63
CA TYR A 709 3.75 15.38 -10.53
C TYR A 709 3.32 16.80 -10.94
N ALA A 710 4.17 17.52 -11.66
CA ALA A 710 3.86 18.86 -12.16
C ALA A 710 2.70 18.83 -13.16
N ILE A 711 2.72 17.91 -14.14
CA ILE A 711 1.64 17.72 -15.11
C ILE A 711 0.33 17.40 -14.39
N THR A 712 0.34 16.45 -13.46
CA THR A 712 -0.86 16.08 -12.69
C THR A 712 -1.39 17.25 -11.87
N ALA A 713 -0.52 18.04 -11.28
CA ALA A 713 -0.90 19.21 -10.50
C ALA A 713 -1.51 20.33 -11.35
N VAL A 714 -0.96 20.57 -12.55
CA VAL A 714 -1.51 21.54 -13.51
C VAL A 714 -2.86 21.05 -14.04
N ALA A 715 -2.99 19.76 -14.37
CA ALA A 715 -4.26 19.17 -14.76
C ALA A 715 -5.33 19.33 -13.66
N GLY A 716 -4.93 19.25 -12.40
CA GLY A 716 -5.78 19.49 -11.24
C GLY A 716 -6.44 20.87 -11.20
N LEU A 717 -5.77 21.90 -11.72
CA LEU A 717 -6.31 23.28 -11.77
C LEU A 717 -7.49 23.42 -12.74
N ALA A 718 -7.66 22.48 -13.67
CA ALA A 718 -8.82 22.43 -14.56
C ALA A 718 -10.06 21.77 -13.92
N LEU A 719 -9.94 21.22 -12.70
CA LEU A 719 -11.07 20.58 -12.02
C LEU A 719 -12.13 21.60 -11.58
N PRO A 720 -13.43 21.25 -11.68
CA PRO A 720 -14.50 22.16 -11.29
C PRO A 720 -14.54 22.36 -9.77
N ARG A 721 -15.03 23.52 -9.32
CA ARG A 721 -15.23 23.81 -7.88
C ARG A 721 -16.19 22.84 -7.19
N SER A 722 -17.07 22.17 -7.94
CA SER A 722 -17.95 21.11 -7.43
C SER A 722 -17.19 19.92 -6.86
N THR A 723 -15.89 19.78 -7.14
CA THR A 723 -15.00 18.77 -6.54
C THR A 723 -15.00 18.83 -5.01
N ASP A 724 -15.25 19.99 -4.41
CA ASP A 724 -15.38 20.15 -2.95
C ASP A 724 -16.55 19.34 -2.35
N ARG A 725 -17.58 19.04 -3.16
CA ARG A 725 -18.73 18.22 -2.72
C ARG A 725 -18.31 16.78 -2.41
N LEU A 726 -17.22 16.29 -3.01
CA LEU A 726 -16.70 14.94 -2.74
C LEU A 726 -16.28 14.73 -1.28
N LEU A 727 -16.01 15.82 -0.53
CA LEU A 727 -15.64 15.77 0.88
C LEU A 727 -16.82 16.01 1.84
N ARG A 728 -18.00 16.35 1.31
CA ARG A 728 -19.14 16.75 2.15
C ARG A 728 -20.02 15.60 2.62
N GLY A 729 -19.83 14.38 2.10
CA GLY A 729 -20.53 13.16 2.52
C GLY A 729 -21.95 13.07 2.01
#